data_AF-A0AAU4UQ60-F1
#
_entry.id   AF-A0AAU4UQ60-F1
#
_cell.length_a   1.000
_cell.length_b   1.000
_cell.length_c   1.000
_cell.angle_alpha   90.00
_cell.angle_beta   90.00
_cell.angle_gamma   90.00
#
_symmetry.space_group_name_H-M   'P 1'
#
loop_
_entity.id
_entity.type
_entity.pdbx_description
1 polymer ?
#
loop_
_entity_poly.entity_id
_entity_poly.type
_entity_poly.pdbx_seq_one_letter_code
_entity_poly.pdbx_strand_id
1 'polypeptide(L)'
;MRANRSVTAAPQRSRIVGCAGCAGHQRPGYVRVWGADPTSPNGARWSWHDCPEGCTADSRTASVARQLAVLGIGPALVAAPAPEVREDQAPVDVRQLPHADVPAGSTAGSTRTARSTGSTRPASRTRSTTEERPGLVAAVCLDAGRGGTVTADADGIGVPGAVTVEALFAWIASGPALGIAPVHTDGRRHNGTVVLTAKLCKALGLPKTLPTDAKGARALAKTLRAAADAAGVDIGERIAGRMAAVPRKAPGVRRAYGVTLVIAPWLGQADGPGQAAEHHLLELGENDAAALARRLRLMADDLGVPLISTPAVTARALLDAVRPRERWSEERNGTRVPRDGALPSGDVSVPVAAGRCHPLTQAAADDGRPVCREDDLIRWTRPLTDGEAAAAWAVEVDVSTAHLAVTGSLPLPVGALQHTDAPRFDKRTAGIWWCDFTGTRLVAAHVPETLRARAADVLPHPATTDGTAPTAPGWYATPTVAYMVEAYGFDPATIGEAYVSTHTAALLKEWTARLREAYKGRLSVLGITDGMAPDAFLAAYAVRGERAAADPDAADAAALVDLYKGIYRGATGMWAQGVTPRPGESQEAATQRWLKDTAASWHYRPEIRLHIVAASRTGTHRRIVKTYALTGRAPAAVHVDGLLYACEAPDPLPLVPLTADGAQVPGALRLGSAPGSCKHDATLPMATVREALASGEPLQGAYGVAAHHGTDGRPNDTEED
;
A
#
# COMPACT_ATOMS: atom_id res chain seq x y z
N MET A 1 11.49 57.05 -35.13
CA MET A 1 10.42 56.42 -35.94
C MET A 1 10.52 54.91 -35.83
N ARG A 2 9.36 54.25 -35.75
CA ARG A 2 9.09 52.81 -35.51
C ARG A 2 9.04 52.38 -34.05
N ALA A 3 7.82 52.41 -33.53
CA ALA A 3 7.41 51.85 -32.25
C ALA A 3 7.15 50.34 -32.38
N ASN A 4 7.63 49.60 -31.39
CA ASN A 4 7.34 48.19 -31.12
C ASN A 4 5.85 47.98 -30.84
N ARG A 5 5.25 46.97 -31.47
CA ARG A 5 4.02 46.32 -30.98
C ARG A 5 4.41 44.98 -30.35
N SER A 6 4.25 44.88 -29.04
CA SER A 6 4.29 43.65 -28.28
C SER A 6 3.11 42.77 -28.69
N VAL A 7 3.38 41.54 -29.11
CA VAL A 7 2.37 40.49 -29.24
C VAL A 7 2.29 39.80 -27.89
N THR A 8 1.21 40.05 -27.16
CA THR A 8 0.87 39.34 -25.92
C THR A 8 0.64 37.86 -26.23
N ALA A 9 1.29 36.99 -25.46
CA ALA A 9 1.13 35.55 -25.53
C ALA A 9 -0.33 35.15 -25.23
N ALA A 10 -0.87 34.25 -26.05
CA ALA A 10 -2.20 33.69 -25.83
C ALA A 10 -2.24 32.92 -24.48
N PRO A 11 -3.18 33.23 -23.57
CA PRO A 11 -3.32 32.48 -22.33
C PRO A 11 -3.79 31.04 -22.61
N GLN A 12 -3.30 30.13 -21.79
CA GLN A 12 -3.61 28.70 -21.77
C GLN A 12 -5.12 28.43 -21.80
N ARG A 13 -5.52 27.36 -22.49
CA ARG A 13 -6.90 26.85 -22.59
C ARG A 13 -7.49 26.56 -21.20
N SER A 14 -8.14 27.53 -20.58
CA SER A 14 -8.98 27.34 -19.41
C SER A 14 -10.35 26.82 -19.86
N ARG A 15 -10.74 25.63 -19.39
CA ARG A 15 -12.13 25.15 -19.46
C ARG A 15 -12.86 25.71 -18.24
N ILE A 16 -13.81 26.62 -18.41
CA ILE A 16 -14.67 27.07 -17.30
C ILE A 16 -16.14 27.15 -17.75
N VAL A 17 -16.95 26.35 -17.01
CA VAL A 17 -18.37 26.38 -16.59
C VAL A 17 -19.41 27.13 -17.44
N GLY A 18 -20.51 26.41 -17.74
CA GLY A 18 -21.65 26.85 -18.54
C GLY A 18 -22.48 28.00 -17.97
N CYS A 19 -23.58 28.33 -18.64
CA CYS A 19 -24.47 29.42 -18.21
C CYS A 19 -25.03 29.18 -16.80
N ALA A 20 -25.60 30.22 -16.18
CA ALA A 20 -26.14 30.13 -14.82
C ALA A 20 -27.18 28.99 -14.64
N GLY A 21 -27.93 28.64 -15.70
CA GLY A 21 -28.88 27.52 -15.68
C GLY A 21 -28.24 26.13 -15.72
N CYS A 22 -26.94 26.02 -16.02
CA CYS A 22 -26.22 24.74 -16.06
C CYS A 22 -25.22 24.57 -14.91
N ALA A 23 -25.06 25.58 -14.05
CA ALA A 23 -24.17 25.51 -12.89
C ALA A 23 -24.71 24.48 -11.89
N GLY A 24 -23.97 23.38 -11.69
CA GLY A 24 -24.35 22.28 -10.81
C GLY A 24 -24.75 20.97 -11.52
N HIS A 25 -24.87 20.95 -12.85
CA HIS A 25 -25.10 19.70 -13.60
C HIS A 25 -23.81 18.90 -13.82
N GLN A 26 -23.93 17.57 -13.96
CA GLN A 26 -22.80 16.67 -14.19
C GLN A 26 -22.06 16.92 -15.53
N ARG A 27 -22.69 17.62 -16.49
CA ARG A 27 -22.09 18.04 -17.77
C ARG A 27 -22.61 19.42 -18.20
N PRO A 28 -22.08 20.53 -17.65
CA PRO A 28 -22.51 21.85 -18.07
C PRO A 28 -22.03 22.12 -19.51
N GLY A 29 -22.88 22.73 -20.34
CA GLY A 29 -22.48 23.18 -21.68
C GLY A 29 -21.29 24.12 -21.57
N TYR A 30 -20.34 24.04 -22.50
CA TYR A 30 -19.08 24.79 -22.42
C TYR A 30 -18.72 25.42 -23.76
N VAL A 31 -18.00 26.54 -23.70
CA VAL A 31 -17.48 27.23 -24.89
C VAL A 31 -16.21 26.53 -25.33
N ARG A 32 -16.14 26.11 -26.60
CA ARG A 32 -15.08 25.20 -27.05
C ARG A 32 -13.90 25.89 -27.73
N VAL A 33 -14.05 27.12 -28.23
CA VAL A 33 -12.95 27.85 -28.91
C VAL A 33 -13.04 29.36 -28.66
N TRP A 34 -11.90 29.95 -28.28
CA TRP A 34 -11.60 31.39 -28.31
C TRP A 34 -10.57 31.61 -29.42
N GLY A 35 -10.90 32.40 -30.43
CA GLY A 35 -10.00 32.74 -31.51
C GLY A 35 -10.23 34.18 -31.95
N ALA A 36 -9.15 34.91 -32.22
CA ALA A 36 -9.20 36.25 -32.75
C ALA A 36 -9.86 36.21 -34.15
N ASP A 37 -10.95 36.94 -34.31
CA ASP A 37 -11.64 37.10 -35.58
C ASP A 37 -11.77 38.60 -35.88
N PRO A 38 -10.97 39.14 -36.80
CA PRO A 38 -10.96 40.57 -37.12
C PRO A 38 -12.24 41.03 -37.83
N THR A 39 -13.12 40.11 -38.23
CA THR A 39 -14.42 40.42 -38.84
C THR A 39 -15.56 40.49 -37.83
N SER A 40 -15.33 40.06 -36.59
CA SER A 40 -16.27 40.19 -35.48
C SER A 40 -16.14 41.59 -34.85
N PRO A 41 -17.23 42.31 -34.56
CA PRO A 41 -17.18 43.65 -33.94
C PRO A 41 -16.44 43.67 -32.59
N ASN A 42 -16.24 42.50 -31.98
CA ASN A 42 -15.65 42.32 -30.66
C ASN A 42 -14.27 41.63 -30.76
N GLY A 43 -13.74 41.43 -31.97
CA GLY A 43 -12.44 40.81 -32.23
C GLY A 43 -12.34 39.32 -31.90
N ALA A 44 -13.44 38.66 -31.53
CA ALA A 44 -13.48 37.25 -31.15
C ALA A 44 -14.75 36.54 -31.65
N ARG A 45 -14.63 35.26 -31.98
CA ARG A 45 -15.75 34.37 -32.35
C ARG A 45 -15.92 33.26 -31.32
N TRP A 46 -17.17 32.99 -30.95
CA TRP A 46 -17.54 31.98 -29.95
C TRP A 46 -18.40 30.89 -30.57
N SER A 47 -18.19 29.64 -30.17
CA SER A 47 -19.09 28.51 -30.50
C SER A 47 -19.45 27.73 -29.23
N TRP A 48 -20.74 27.47 -29.07
CA TRP A 48 -21.33 26.76 -27.93
C TRP A 48 -21.61 25.31 -28.33
N HIS A 49 -21.27 24.34 -27.48
CA HIS A 49 -21.59 22.93 -27.70
C HIS A 49 -22.46 22.40 -26.55
N ASP A 50 -23.53 21.69 -26.93
CA ASP A 50 -24.38 20.83 -26.10
C ASP A 50 -24.81 21.44 -24.75
N CYS A 51 -25.85 22.27 -24.79
CA CYS A 51 -26.59 22.71 -23.61
C CYS A 51 -27.91 21.91 -23.54
N PRO A 52 -28.06 20.93 -22.63
CA PRO A 52 -29.22 20.04 -22.61
C PRO A 52 -30.55 20.74 -22.28
N GLU A 53 -30.51 21.95 -21.69
CA GLU A 53 -31.70 22.73 -21.29
C GLU A 53 -31.93 23.99 -22.14
N GLY A 54 -31.40 24.05 -23.37
CA GLY A 54 -31.77 25.12 -24.31
C GLY A 54 -31.38 26.54 -23.86
N CYS A 55 -30.12 26.74 -23.46
CA CYS A 55 -29.56 28.04 -23.07
C CYS A 55 -30.00 29.18 -24.02
N THR A 56 -30.77 30.15 -23.53
CA THR A 56 -31.22 31.32 -24.32
C THR A 56 -30.06 32.22 -24.73
N ALA A 57 -30.21 32.99 -25.81
CA ALA A 57 -29.20 33.94 -26.28
C ALA A 57 -28.76 34.92 -25.16
N ASP A 58 -29.69 35.34 -24.31
CA ASP A 58 -29.44 36.25 -23.19
C ASP A 58 -28.58 35.60 -22.11
N SER A 59 -28.85 34.32 -21.77
CA SER A 59 -28.05 33.58 -20.79
C SER A 59 -26.60 33.37 -21.24
N ARG A 60 -26.39 33.19 -22.55
CA ARG A 60 -25.06 33.06 -23.17
C ARG A 60 -24.34 34.40 -23.16
N THR A 61 -25.02 35.47 -23.53
CA THR A 61 -24.49 36.84 -23.53
C THR A 61 -24.05 37.26 -22.13
N ALA A 62 -24.87 36.99 -21.11
CA ALA A 62 -24.52 37.28 -19.72
C ALA A 62 -23.30 36.48 -19.22
N SER A 63 -23.14 35.22 -19.66
CA SER A 63 -21.95 34.42 -19.32
C SER A 63 -20.68 34.96 -19.99
N VAL A 64 -20.76 35.37 -21.25
CA VAL A 64 -19.63 36.00 -21.95
C VAL A 64 -19.25 37.32 -21.27
N ALA A 65 -20.23 38.16 -20.92
CA ALA A 65 -19.99 39.42 -20.23
C ALA A 65 -19.28 39.22 -18.87
N ARG A 66 -19.70 38.24 -18.07
CA ARG A 66 -19.02 37.88 -16.81
C ARG A 66 -17.57 37.44 -17.04
N GLN A 67 -17.30 36.65 -18.08
CA GLN A 67 -15.94 36.20 -18.36
C GLN A 67 -15.04 37.32 -18.88
N LEU A 68 -15.57 38.22 -19.71
CA LEU A 68 -14.83 39.41 -20.14
C LEU A 68 -14.49 40.31 -18.95
N ALA A 69 -15.40 40.44 -17.96
CA ALA A 69 -15.14 41.16 -16.72
C ALA A 69 -14.04 40.50 -15.87
N VAL A 70 -14.05 39.18 -15.71
CA VAL A 70 -12.98 38.42 -15.00
C VAL A 70 -11.62 38.59 -15.68
N LEU A 71 -11.61 38.76 -17.01
CA LEU A 71 -10.40 38.97 -17.80
C LEU A 71 -9.99 40.45 -17.95
N GLY A 72 -10.73 41.39 -17.34
CA GLY A 72 -10.43 42.82 -17.38
C GLY A 72 -10.67 43.49 -18.75
N ILE A 73 -11.45 42.88 -19.64
CA ILE A 73 -11.78 43.42 -20.96
C ILE A 73 -13.08 44.22 -20.86
N GLY A 74 -13.00 45.54 -21.06
CA GLY A 74 -14.11 46.48 -20.88
C GLY A 74 -15.27 46.26 -21.88
N PRO A 75 -16.53 46.45 -21.46
CA PRO A 75 -17.71 46.15 -22.26
C PRO A 75 -18.03 47.32 -23.19
N ALA A 76 -17.35 47.42 -24.33
CA ALA A 76 -17.76 48.31 -25.40
C ALA A 76 -18.12 47.47 -26.63
N LEU A 77 -19.38 47.62 -27.06
CA LEU A 77 -20.03 47.05 -28.24
C LEU A 77 -20.54 45.60 -28.10
N VAL A 78 -21.76 45.49 -27.53
CA VAL A 78 -22.68 44.39 -27.85
C VAL A 78 -23.93 45.05 -28.42
N ALA A 79 -24.17 44.86 -29.72
CA ALA A 79 -25.42 45.25 -30.38
C ALA A 79 -26.19 43.98 -30.82
N ALA A 80 -27.52 44.12 -30.84
CA ALA A 80 -28.59 43.11 -30.83
C ALA A 80 -28.70 42.20 -32.10
N PRO A 81 -29.57 41.15 -32.12
CA PRO A 81 -29.42 39.92 -32.91
C PRO A 81 -30.15 39.91 -34.27
N ALA A 82 -29.82 38.92 -35.11
CA ALA A 82 -30.51 38.57 -36.37
C ALA A 82 -31.10 37.12 -36.31
N PRO A 83 -32.14 36.78 -37.10
CA PRO A 83 -33.22 35.88 -36.68
C PRO A 83 -33.01 34.37 -36.93
N GLU A 84 -33.85 33.58 -36.25
CA GLU A 84 -33.92 32.12 -36.18
C GLU A 84 -34.28 31.42 -37.51
N VAL A 85 -33.68 30.24 -37.72
CA VAL A 85 -34.20 29.20 -38.62
C VAL A 85 -34.74 28.08 -37.73
N ARG A 86 -36.03 27.77 -37.93
CA ARG A 86 -36.83 26.79 -37.20
C ARG A 86 -36.84 25.48 -37.98
N GLU A 87 -36.55 24.36 -37.34
CA GLU A 87 -36.79 23.03 -37.90
C GLU A 87 -37.49 22.17 -36.82
N ASP A 88 -38.74 21.81 -37.10
CA ASP A 88 -39.67 21.03 -36.28
C ASP A 88 -39.23 19.56 -36.17
N GLN A 89 -39.24 18.97 -34.96
CA GLN A 89 -39.52 17.54 -34.76
C GLN A 89 -40.35 17.30 -33.50
N ALA A 90 -41.42 16.52 -33.69
CA ALA A 90 -42.47 16.16 -32.73
C ALA A 90 -42.05 15.09 -31.69
N PRO A 91 -42.76 14.94 -30.56
CA PRO A 91 -42.38 14.03 -29.48
C PRO A 91 -42.79 12.57 -29.74
N VAL A 92 -41.91 11.63 -29.34
CA VAL A 92 -42.21 10.19 -29.29
C VAL A 92 -42.42 9.79 -27.82
N ASP A 93 -43.62 9.26 -27.56
CA ASP A 93 -44.12 8.73 -26.29
C ASP A 93 -43.45 7.38 -25.95
N VAL A 94 -42.92 7.25 -24.73
CA VAL A 94 -42.30 6.00 -24.24
C VAL A 94 -43.18 5.38 -23.15
N ARG A 95 -43.89 4.32 -23.55
CA ARG A 95 -44.65 3.41 -22.68
C ARG A 95 -43.79 2.78 -21.57
N GLN A 96 -44.32 2.82 -20.34
CA GLN A 96 -43.85 2.01 -19.20
C GLN A 96 -44.15 0.52 -19.39
N LEU A 97 -43.26 -0.34 -18.89
CA LEU A 97 -43.48 -1.79 -18.69
C LEU A 97 -43.53 -2.13 -17.19
N PRO A 98 -44.33 -3.12 -16.75
CA PRO A 98 -44.62 -3.36 -15.34
C PRO A 98 -43.63 -4.31 -14.63
N HIS A 99 -43.53 -4.11 -13.31
CA HIS A 99 -42.82 -4.93 -12.33
C HIS A 99 -43.36 -6.37 -12.25
N ALA A 100 -42.45 -7.33 -12.07
CA ALA A 100 -42.78 -8.72 -11.72
C ALA A 100 -42.30 -9.04 -10.30
N ASP A 101 -43.25 -9.50 -9.48
CA ASP A 101 -43.09 -9.99 -8.11
C ASP A 101 -42.34 -11.33 -8.05
N VAL A 102 -41.57 -11.55 -6.98
CA VAL A 102 -40.96 -12.85 -6.63
C VAL A 102 -41.59 -13.35 -5.31
N PRO A 103 -42.11 -14.59 -5.25
CA PRO A 103 -42.83 -15.07 -4.07
C PRO A 103 -41.91 -15.67 -2.99
N ALA A 104 -42.42 -15.60 -1.76
CA ALA A 104 -41.86 -16.18 -0.54
C ALA A 104 -42.01 -17.71 -0.48
N GLY A 105 -41.06 -18.38 0.20
CA GLY A 105 -41.08 -19.82 0.47
C GLY A 105 -40.50 -20.15 1.85
N SER A 106 -41.23 -21.03 2.56
CA SER A 106 -41.23 -21.31 4.01
C SER A 106 -40.15 -22.28 4.53
N THR A 107 -39.98 -22.23 5.85
CA THR A 107 -39.23 -23.07 6.81
C THR A 107 -39.52 -24.58 6.82
N ALA A 108 -38.47 -25.39 7.07
CA ALA A 108 -38.36 -26.64 7.86
C ALA A 108 -37.00 -27.30 7.49
N GLY A 109 -36.23 -28.05 8.26
CA GLY A 109 -36.29 -28.66 9.59
C GLY A 109 -35.02 -29.53 9.72
N SER A 110 -34.55 -29.71 10.95
CA SER A 110 -33.34 -30.46 11.36
C SER A 110 -33.27 -31.90 10.86
N THR A 111 -32.07 -32.40 10.53
CA THR A 111 -31.59 -33.71 11.03
C THR A 111 -30.09 -33.90 10.84
N ARG A 112 -29.52 -34.66 11.78
CA ARG A 112 -28.11 -34.87 12.07
C ARG A 112 -27.69 -36.27 11.63
N THR A 113 -26.50 -36.42 11.06
CA THR A 113 -25.58 -37.60 11.05
C THR A 113 -24.51 -37.33 9.97
N ALA A 114 -23.30 -37.89 9.91
CA ALA A 114 -22.34 -38.49 10.83
C ALA A 114 -21.12 -38.82 9.93
N ARG A 115 -19.95 -38.27 10.26
CA ARG A 115 -18.57 -38.82 10.07
C ARG A 115 -18.28 -39.70 8.82
N SER A 116 -17.39 -39.24 7.93
CA SER A 116 -16.33 -40.13 7.41
C SER A 116 -15.06 -39.35 7.05
N THR A 117 -13.94 -39.97 7.38
CA THR A 117 -12.55 -39.58 7.18
C THR A 117 -12.15 -39.68 5.70
N GLY A 118 -11.50 -38.66 5.16
CA GLY A 118 -10.92 -38.69 3.82
C GLY A 118 -9.73 -37.75 3.69
N SER A 119 -8.54 -38.31 3.80
CA SER A 119 -7.27 -37.69 3.46
C SER A 119 -7.30 -37.16 2.02
N THR A 120 -7.16 -35.85 1.82
CA THR A 120 -6.95 -35.24 0.49
C THR A 120 -5.53 -34.70 0.39
N ARG A 121 -4.71 -35.53 -0.25
CA ARG A 121 -3.42 -35.22 -0.88
C ARG A 121 -3.61 -34.07 -1.90
N PRO A 122 -2.64 -33.15 -2.09
CA PRO A 122 -2.80 -32.04 -3.02
C PRO A 122 -2.82 -32.55 -4.47
N ALA A 123 -3.79 -32.05 -5.24
CA ALA A 123 -4.00 -32.40 -6.64
C ALA A 123 -2.79 -32.01 -7.50
N SER A 124 -2.33 -32.96 -8.31
CA SER A 124 -1.28 -32.77 -9.29
C SER A 124 -1.72 -31.78 -10.37
N ARG A 125 -0.88 -30.77 -10.66
CA ARG A 125 -1.02 -29.88 -11.81
C ARG A 125 -0.96 -30.70 -13.11
N THR A 126 -2.07 -30.75 -13.84
CA THR A 126 -2.12 -31.26 -15.21
C THR A 126 -1.35 -30.30 -16.11
N ARG A 127 -0.23 -30.78 -16.68
CA ARG A 127 0.53 -30.10 -17.73
C ARG A 127 -0.32 -30.07 -19.01
N SER A 128 -0.72 -28.89 -19.45
CA SER A 128 -1.20 -28.68 -20.81
C SER A 128 0.00 -28.57 -21.74
N THR A 129 0.08 -29.47 -22.72
CA THR A 129 1.02 -29.44 -23.83
C THR A 129 0.64 -28.31 -24.80
N THR A 130 1.23 -27.15 -24.59
CA THR A 130 1.35 -26.08 -25.59
C THR A 130 2.85 -25.85 -25.72
N GLU A 131 3.38 -25.78 -26.94
CA GLU A 131 4.80 -25.56 -27.24
C GLU A 131 5.45 -24.62 -26.20
N GLU A 132 6.35 -25.18 -25.38
CA GLU A 132 7.02 -24.46 -24.31
C GLU A 132 7.91 -23.37 -24.92
N ARG A 133 7.38 -22.15 -24.98
CA ARG A 133 8.25 -20.97 -25.00
C ARG A 133 9.21 -21.10 -23.81
N PRO A 134 10.52 -20.85 -23.98
CA PRO A 134 11.45 -20.85 -22.86
C PRO A 134 10.88 -19.99 -21.73
N GLY A 135 10.83 -20.56 -20.52
CA GLY A 135 10.34 -19.84 -19.34
C GLY A 135 11.14 -18.55 -19.15
N LEU A 136 10.44 -17.45 -18.85
CA LEU A 136 11.11 -16.18 -18.60
C LEU A 136 11.89 -16.26 -17.28
N VAL A 137 13.14 -15.80 -17.27
CA VAL A 137 13.96 -15.68 -16.06
C VAL A 137 13.81 -14.28 -15.48
N ALA A 138 13.47 -14.19 -14.20
CA ALA A 138 13.18 -12.93 -13.55
C ALA A 138 14.42 -12.03 -13.36
N ALA A 139 15.56 -12.62 -13.03
CA ALA A 139 16.82 -11.90 -12.86
C ALA A 139 18.04 -12.75 -13.22
N VAL A 140 19.09 -12.12 -13.73
CA VAL A 140 20.37 -12.77 -14.07
C VAL A 140 21.54 -11.93 -13.58
N CYS A 141 22.55 -12.57 -13.02
CA CYS A 141 23.85 -11.98 -12.73
C CYS A 141 24.80 -12.28 -13.89
N LEU A 142 25.40 -11.22 -14.44
CA LEU A 142 26.44 -11.33 -15.47
C LEU A 142 27.82 -11.05 -14.86
N ASP A 143 28.75 -11.97 -15.10
CA ASP A 143 30.14 -11.88 -14.64
C ASP A 143 31.13 -11.99 -15.81
N ALA A 144 32.37 -11.55 -15.60
CA ALA A 144 33.45 -11.75 -16.55
C ALA A 144 34.02 -13.18 -16.41
N GLY A 145 33.86 -13.98 -17.46
CA GLY A 145 34.43 -15.32 -17.58
C GLY A 145 35.92 -15.32 -17.92
N ARG A 146 36.50 -16.52 -18.04
CA ARG A 146 37.89 -16.68 -18.51
C ARG A 146 37.97 -16.34 -20.01
N GLY A 147 39.10 -15.77 -20.44
CA GLY A 147 39.37 -15.49 -21.85
C GLY A 147 38.54 -14.35 -22.45
N GLY A 148 38.01 -13.42 -21.65
CA GLY A 148 37.24 -12.28 -22.16
C GLY A 148 35.83 -12.62 -22.61
N THR A 149 35.21 -13.62 -21.96
CA THR A 149 33.81 -14.03 -22.17
C THR A 149 32.91 -13.44 -21.08
N VAL A 150 31.59 -13.40 -21.32
CA VAL A 150 30.59 -13.10 -20.29
C VAL A 150 29.93 -14.40 -19.85
N THR A 151 29.73 -14.58 -18.55
CA THR A 151 29.00 -15.73 -17.96
C THR A 151 27.74 -15.25 -17.27
N ALA A 152 26.70 -16.10 -17.24
CA ALA A 152 25.45 -15.86 -16.52
C ALA A 152 25.27 -16.88 -15.40
N ASP A 153 24.62 -16.49 -14.30
CA ASP A 153 24.30 -17.37 -13.16
C ASP A 153 22.96 -18.13 -13.31
N ALA A 154 22.33 -18.05 -14.49
CA ALA A 154 21.04 -18.65 -14.77
C ALA A 154 21.05 -19.38 -16.11
N ASP A 155 20.51 -20.60 -16.12
CA ASP A 155 20.39 -21.42 -17.32
C ASP A 155 19.37 -20.84 -18.30
N GLY A 156 19.52 -21.18 -19.59
CA GLY A 156 18.57 -20.79 -20.64
C GLY A 156 18.60 -19.31 -21.03
N ILE A 157 19.50 -18.52 -20.44
CA ILE A 157 19.73 -17.12 -20.79
C ILE A 157 21.04 -17.02 -21.59
N GLY A 158 20.93 -16.60 -22.85
CA GLY A 158 22.11 -16.24 -23.64
C GLY A 158 22.87 -15.08 -23.00
N VAL A 159 24.14 -14.92 -23.33
CA VAL A 159 25.01 -13.85 -22.82
C VAL A 159 25.43 -12.89 -23.94
N PRO A 160 25.89 -11.67 -23.61
CA PRO A 160 26.54 -10.80 -24.57
C PRO A 160 27.68 -11.50 -25.32
N GLY A 161 27.77 -11.30 -26.64
CA GLY A 161 28.75 -11.97 -27.50
C GLY A 161 30.20 -11.47 -27.33
N ALA A 162 30.39 -10.33 -26.66
CA ALA A 162 31.69 -9.77 -26.34
C ALA A 162 31.62 -8.98 -25.02
N VAL A 163 32.78 -8.74 -24.40
CA VAL A 163 32.87 -7.92 -23.18
C VAL A 163 33.02 -6.45 -23.57
N THR A 164 31.95 -5.89 -24.15
CA THR A 164 31.84 -4.45 -24.45
C THR A 164 30.46 -3.93 -24.07
N VAL A 165 30.36 -2.62 -23.82
CA VAL A 165 29.08 -1.98 -23.44
C VAL A 165 28.08 -2.05 -24.61
N GLU A 166 28.57 -1.94 -25.85
CA GLU A 166 27.77 -2.09 -27.07
C GLU A 166 27.21 -3.50 -27.19
N ALA A 167 28.00 -4.54 -26.92
CA ALA A 167 27.54 -5.93 -26.96
C ALA A 167 26.51 -6.22 -25.86
N LEU A 168 26.64 -5.61 -24.69
CA LEU A 168 25.64 -5.68 -23.62
C LEU A 168 24.29 -5.09 -24.08
N PHE A 169 24.28 -3.89 -24.64
CA PHE A 169 23.04 -3.27 -25.12
C PHE A 169 22.48 -3.97 -26.36
N ALA A 170 23.32 -4.46 -27.27
CA ALA A 170 22.88 -5.26 -28.42
C ALA A 170 22.22 -6.57 -27.95
N TRP A 171 22.77 -7.21 -26.91
CA TRP A 171 22.13 -8.37 -26.29
C TRP A 171 20.78 -8.01 -25.66
N ILE A 172 20.67 -6.90 -24.90
CA ILE A 172 19.39 -6.42 -24.37
C ILE A 172 18.38 -6.15 -25.51
N ALA A 173 18.83 -5.52 -26.60
CA ALA A 173 18.01 -5.22 -27.78
C ALA A 173 17.50 -6.48 -28.49
N SER A 174 18.27 -7.59 -28.46
CA SER A 174 17.87 -8.88 -29.02
C SER A 174 16.65 -9.50 -28.33
N GLY A 175 16.32 -9.04 -27.11
CA GLY A 175 15.18 -9.53 -26.34
C GLY A 175 15.45 -10.89 -25.70
N PRO A 176 16.42 -11.00 -24.76
CA PRO A 176 16.65 -12.24 -24.03
C PRO A 176 15.38 -12.67 -23.29
N ALA A 177 15.29 -13.95 -22.94
CA ALA A 177 14.16 -14.51 -22.20
C ALA A 177 14.09 -14.04 -20.72
N LEU A 178 14.26 -12.73 -20.49
CA LEU A 178 14.26 -12.08 -19.18
C LEU A 178 12.94 -11.37 -18.92
N GLY A 179 12.26 -11.69 -17.84
CA GLY A 179 11.03 -11.02 -17.44
C GLY A 179 10.23 -11.84 -16.45
N ILE A 180 9.09 -11.28 -16.05
CA ILE A 180 8.18 -11.94 -15.13
C ILE A 180 6.81 -11.96 -15.78
N ALA A 181 6.26 -13.17 -15.92
CA ALA A 181 4.96 -13.39 -16.54
C ALA A 181 3.84 -12.67 -15.76
N PRO A 182 2.78 -12.22 -16.43
CA PRO A 182 1.66 -11.59 -15.74
C PRO A 182 0.98 -12.59 -14.80
N VAL A 183 0.67 -12.13 -13.58
CA VAL A 183 -0.05 -12.92 -12.58
C VAL A 183 -1.53 -13.10 -12.94
N HIS A 184 -2.12 -12.09 -13.57
CA HIS A 184 -3.52 -12.05 -13.98
C HIS A 184 -3.61 -11.95 -15.51
N THR A 185 -4.66 -12.49 -16.13
CA THR A 185 -4.87 -12.46 -17.60
C THR A 185 -4.88 -11.05 -18.19
N ASP A 186 -5.60 -10.12 -17.55
CA ASP A 186 -5.56 -8.67 -17.87
C ASP A 186 -4.29 -7.93 -17.39
N GLY A 187 -3.40 -8.64 -16.69
CA GLY A 187 -2.19 -8.11 -16.09
C GLY A 187 -1.12 -7.75 -17.13
N ARG A 188 0.00 -7.21 -16.64
CA ARG A 188 1.13 -6.83 -17.49
C ARG A 188 2.32 -7.72 -17.13
N ARG A 189 3.06 -8.17 -18.15
CA ARG A 189 4.42 -8.70 -17.94
C ARG A 189 5.28 -7.58 -17.34
N HIS A 190 6.14 -7.95 -16.40
CA HIS A 190 7.14 -7.06 -15.82
C HIS A 190 8.52 -7.29 -16.45
N ASN A 191 9.35 -6.24 -16.45
CA ASN A 191 10.73 -6.31 -16.88
C ASN A 191 11.54 -7.24 -15.95
N GLY A 192 12.48 -7.99 -16.52
CA GLY A 192 13.46 -8.76 -15.74
C GLY A 192 14.60 -7.86 -15.26
N THR A 193 15.50 -8.40 -14.45
CA THR A 193 16.66 -7.67 -13.92
C THR A 193 17.97 -8.27 -14.43
N VAL A 194 18.93 -7.42 -14.81
CA VAL A 194 20.30 -7.80 -15.15
C VAL A 194 21.21 -7.17 -14.10
N VAL A 195 21.93 -7.98 -13.34
CA VAL A 195 22.88 -7.53 -12.31
C VAL A 195 24.30 -7.70 -12.85
N LEU A 196 25.10 -6.64 -12.86
CA LEU A 196 26.50 -6.68 -13.29
C LEU A 196 27.42 -6.75 -12.05
N THR A 197 28.36 -7.70 -12.06
CA THR A 197 29.39 -7.79 -11.02
C THR A 197 30.46 -6.69 -11.14
N ALA A 198 31.18 -6.42 -10.06
CA ALA A 198 32.35 -5.52 -10.08
C ALA A 198 33.41 -5.93 -11.11
N LYS A 199 33.62 -7.24 -11.26
CA LYS A 199 34.60 -7.81 -12.19
C LYS A 199 34.19 -7.57 -13.64
N LEU A 200 32.90 -7.76 -13.98
CA LEU A 200 32.39 -7.45 -15.31
C LEU A 200 32.43 -5.95 -15.59
N CYS A 201 32.03 -5.10 -14.64
CA CYS A 201 32.13 -3.64 -14.79
C CYS A 201 33.56 -3.20 -15.14
N LYS A 202 34.57 -3.74 -14.44
CA LYS A 202 35.98 -3.48 -14.76
C LYS A 202 36.35 -3.92 -16.18
N ALA A 203 35.90 -5.10 -16.60
CA ALA A 203 36.20 -5.63 -17.93
C ALA A 203 35.50 -4.83 -19.05
N LEU A 204 34.32 -4.27 -18.78
CA LEU A 204 33.58 -3.37 -19.67
C LEU A 204 34.15 -1.93 -19.72
N GLY A 205 35.17 -1.62 -18.90
CA GLY A 205 35.71 -0.26 -18.79
C GLY A 205 34.81 0.72 -18.04
N LEU A 206 33.85 0.22 -17.24
CA LEU A 206 33.01 1.05 -16.39
C LEU A 206 33.77 1.46 -15.11
N PRO A 207 33.54 2.68 -14.59
CA PRO A 207 34.19 3.12 -13.36
C PRO A 207 33.78 2.26 -12.15
N LYS A 208 34.70 2.11 -11.18
CA LYS A 208 34.47 1.33 -9.94
C LYS A 208 33.36 1.94 -9.08
N THR A 209 33.26 3.26 -9.06
CA THR A 209 32.27 4.04 -8.31
C THR A 209 31.59 5.03 -9.24
N LEU A 210 30.38 5.46 -8.89
CA LEU A 210 29.67 6.49 -9.62
C LEU A 210 30.48 7.81 -9.53
N PRO A 211 30.81 8.49 -10.65
CA PRO A 211 31.54 9.75 -10.60
C PRO A 211 30.73 10.82 -9.86
N THR A 212 31.36 11.47 -8.87
CA THR A 212 30.74 12.55 -8.08
C THR A 212 30.93 13.92 -8.73
N ASP A 213 31.93 14.07 -9.60
CA ASP A 213 32.18 15.32 -10.30
C ASP A 213 31.33 15.43 -11.59
N ALA A 214 30.87 16.65 -11.90
CA ALA A 214 29.98 16.89 -13.03
C ALA A 214 30.62 16.56 -14.40
N LYS A 215 31.95 16.55 -14.52
CA LYS A 215 32.64 16.23 -15.78
C LYS A 215 32.66 14.71 -15.98
N GLY A 216 33.02 13.94 -14.96
CA GLY A 216 33.00 12.49 -14.94
C GLY A 216 31.60 11.93 -15.17
N ALA A 217 30.59 12.47 -14.48
CA ALA A 217 29.19 12.05 -14.64
C ALA A 217 28.69 12.27 -16.08
N ARG A 218 29.02 13.42 -16.69
CA ARG A 218 28.67 13.73 -18.09
C ARG A 218 29.39 12.82 -19.09
N ALA A 219 30.67 12.53 -18.86
CA ALA A 219 31.44 11.63 -19.71
C ALA A 219 30.88 10.20 -19.68
N LEU A 220 30.60 9.67 -18.47
CA LEU A 220 30.00 8.35 -18.29
C LEU A 220 28.64 8.25 -18.98
N ALA A 221 27.76 9.25 -18.76
CA ALA A 221 26.45 9.29 -19.39
C ALA A 221 26.54 9.35 -20.92
N LYS A 222 27.49 10.12 -21.47
CA LYS A 222 27.72 10.18 -22.92
C LYS A 222 28.11 8.81 -23.48
N THR A 223 29.04 8.11 -22.83
CA THR A 223 29.49 6.77 -23.27
C THR A 223 28.35 5.76 -23.24
N LEU A 224 27.62 5.66 -22.12
CA LEU A 224 26.50 4.71 -21.98
C LEU A 224 25.37 5.00 -22.97
N ARG A 225 25.00 6.28 -23.15
CA ARG A 225 23.96 6.67 -24.11
C ARG A 225 24.36 6.40 -25.55
N ALA A 226 25.60 6.70 -25.94
CA ALA A 226 26.07 6.42 -27.30
C ALA A 226 26.02 4.92 -27.63
N ALA A 227 26.45 4.07 -26.69
CA ALA A 227 26.39 2.62 -26.85
C ALA A 227 24.93 2.09 -26.90
N ALA A 228 24.06 2.62 -26.03
CA ALA A 228 22.64 2.27 -26.02
C ALA A 228 21.93 2.72 -27.31
N ASP A 229 22.18 3.95 -27.77
CA ASP A 229 21.62 4.52 -29.00
C ASP A 229 22.01 3.68 -30.22
N ALA A 230 23.30 3.30 -30.31
CA ALA A 230 23.82 2.45 -31.38
C ALA A 230 23.16 1.06 -31.41
N ALA A 231 22.82 0.51 -30.25
CA ALA A 231 22.08 -0.75 -30.12
C ALA A 231 20.56 -0.61 -30.23
N GLY A 232 20.04 0.61 -30.35
CA GLY A 232 18.59 0.84 -30.40
C GLY A 232 17.89 0.68 -29.05
N VAL A 233 18.55 1.02 -27.94
CA VAL A 233 18.01 0.90 -26.57
C VAL A 233 17.89 2.28 -25.93
N ASP A 234 16.72 2.59 -25.38
CA ASP A 234 16.50 3.75 -24.54
C ASP A 234 16.87 3.42 -23.09
N ILE A 235 17.75 4.21 -22.48
CA ILE A 235 18.10 4.07 -21.06
C ILE A 235 17.49 5.19 -20.22
N GLY A 236 17.33 4.93 -18.92
CA GLY A 236 16.82 5.93 -17.97
C GLY A 236 17.60 7.25 -18.02
N GLU A 237 16.89 8.37 -17.84
CA GLU A 237 17.48 9.71 -17.89
C GLU A 237 18.62 9.87 -16.87
N ARG A 238 18.42 9.31 -15.67
CA ARG A 238 19.41 9.28 -14.59
C ARG A 238 20.28 8.04 -14.69
N ILE A 239 21.59 8.24 -14.76
CA ILE A 239 22.59 7.16 -14.65
C ILE A 239 22.86 6.92 -13.17
N ALA A 240 22.60 5.70 -12.72
CA ALA A 240 22.73 5.31 -11.31
C ALA A 240 23.01 3.79 -11.23
N GLY A 241 23.18 3.26 -10.01
CA GLY A 241 23.33 1.83 -9.78
C GLY A 241 22.13 1.02 -10.23
N ARG A 242 20.96 1.65 -10.36
CA ARG A 242 19.77 1.08 -10.98
C ARG A 242 19.24 1.97 -12.11
N MET A 243 19.03 1.39 -13.30
CA MET A 243 18.40 2.09 -14.42
C MET A 243 17.57 1.16 -15.31
N ALA A 244 16.58 1.73 -16.02
CA ALA A 244 15.85 0.99 -17.05
C ALA A 244 16.66 0.97 -18.35
N ALA A 245 16.61 -0.15 -19.08
CA ALA A 245 17.11 -0.27 -20.45
C ALA A 245 16.01 -0.93 -21.29
N VAL A 246 15.43 -0.18 -22.23
CA VAL A 246 14.25 -0.57 -22.99
C VAL A 246 14.56 -0.53 -24.50
N PRO A 247 14.50 -1.67 -25.21
CA PRO A 247 14.67 -1.67 -26.65
C PRO A 247 13.66 -0.75 -27.34
N ARG A 248 14.09 0.02 -28.33
CA ARG A 248 13.22 0.84 -29.17
C ARG A 248 12.25 -0.08 -29.91
N LYS A 249 11.00 0.34 -29.93
CA LYS A 249 9.88 -0.44 -30.43
C LYS A 249 10.02 -0.65 -31.95
N ALA A 250 10.14 -1.90 -32.40
CA ALA A 250 10.05 -2.21 -33.82
C ALA A 250 8.63 -1.92 -34.37
N PRO A 251 8.49 -1.57 -35.67
CA PRO A 251 7.19 -1.38 -36.29
C PRO A 251 6.26 -2.59 -36.07
N GLY A 252 5.01 -2.36 -35.70
CA GLY A 252 4.01 -3.42 -35.49
C GLY A 252 4.12 -4.19 -34.16
N VAL A 253 5.23 -4.10 -33.42
CA VAL A 253 5.28 -4.59 -32.03
C VAL A 253 4.28 -3.78 -31.20
N ARG A 254 3.60 -4.37 -30.22
CA ARG A 254 2.66 -3.59 -29.37
C ARG A 254 3.38 -2.85 -28.25
N ARG A 255 4.34 -3.51 -27.60
CA ARG A 255 5.17 -2.98 -26.51
C ARG A 255 6.54 -3.67 -26.52
N ALA A 256 7.62 -2.90 -26.38
CA ALA A 256 8.93 -3.46 -26.09
C ALA A 256 9.03 -3.73 -24.58
N TYR A 257 9.54 -4.90 -24.21
CA TYR A 257 9.86 -5.23 -22.83
C TYR A 257 11.35 -5.04 -22.63
N GLY A 258 11.71 -4.21 -21.67
CA GLY A 258 13.10 -3.94 -21.31
C GLY A 258 13.55 -4.76 -20.12
N VAL A 259 14.72 -4.38 -19.60
CA VAL A 259 15.28 -4.89 -18.35
C VAL A 259 15.52 -3.75 -17.37
N THR A 260 15.53 -4.08 -16.09
CA THR A 260 16.17 -3.26 -15.06
C THR A 260 17.64 -3.63 -15.04
N LEU A 261 18.52 -2.72 -15.43
CA LEU A 261 19.96 -2.89 -15.33
C LEU A 261 20.42 -2.42 -13.94
N VAL A 262 21.06 -3.32 -13.22
CA VAL A 262 21.64 -3.09 -11.89
C VAL A 262 23.16 -3.22 -11.99
N ILE A 263 23.87 -2.17 -11.62
CA ILE A 263 25.32 -2.11 -11.56
C ILE A 263 25.69 -2.20 -10.08
N ALA A 264 25.95 -3.42 -9.60
CA ALA A 264 26.12 -3.69 -8.17
C ALA A 264 27.15 -2.77 -7.47
N PRO A 265 28.32 -2.46 -8.08
CA PRO A 265 29.30 -1.56 -7.45
C PRO A 265 28.86 -0.11 -7.27
N TRP A 266 27.77 0.32 -7.91
CA TRP A 266 27.27 1.69 -7.85
C TRP A 266 26.05 1.83 -6.93
N LEU A 267 25.50 0.73 -6.43
CA LEU A 267 24.33 0.75 -5.55
C LEU A 267 24.61 1.60 -4.31
N GLY A 268 23.66 2.49 -3.99
CA GLY A 268 23.74 3.35 -2.80
C GLY A 268 24.62 4.60 -2.97
N GLN A 269 25.21 4.81 -4.15
CA GLN A 269 26.05 5.98 -4.45
C GLN A 269 25.30 7.08 -5.21
N ALA A 270 24.02 6.86 -5.55
CA ALA A 270 23.19 7.86 -6.20
C ALA A 270 22.76 8.99 -5.23
N ASP A 271 22.50 10.18 -5.75
CA ASP A 271 22.03 11.30 -4.93
C ASP A 271 20.63 11.05 -4.34
N GLY A 272 20.42 11.46 -3.08
CA GLY A 272 19.14 11.52 -2.34
C GLY A 272 18.05 10.53 -2.80
N PRO A 273 17.10 10.93 -3.68
CA PRO A 273 16.01 10.05 -4.13
C PRO A 273 16.45 8.78 -4.87
N GLY A 274 17.65 8.78 -5.48
CA GLY A 274 18.26 7.60 -6.09
C GLY A 274 18.74 6.60 -5.05
N GLN A 275 19.38 7.09 -3.98
CA GLN A 275 19.86 6.26 -2.87
C GLN A 275 18.71 5.47 -2.23
N ALA A 276 17.60 6.13 -1.93
CA ALA A 276 16.42 5.48 -1.34
C ALA A 276 15.80 4.41 -2.27
N ALA A 277 15.90 4.58 -3.59
CA ALA A 277 15.40 3.61 -4.57
C ALA A 277 16.33 2.39 -4.76
N GLU A 278 17.59 2.50 -4.32
CA GLU A 278 18.62 1.47 -4.42
C GLU A 278 18.90 0.77 -3.09
N HIS A 279 18.55 1.40 -1.96
CA HIS A 279 18.79 0.90 -0.61
C HIS A 279 18.43 -0.57 -0.42
N HIS A 280 17.22 -0.98 -0.82
CA HIS A 280 16.77 -2.36 -0.65
C HIS A 280 17.45 -3.34 -1.61
N LEU A 281 17.98 -2.89 -2.75
CA LEU A 281 18.83 -3.75 -3.59
C LEU A 281 20.19 -3.97 -2.93
N LEU A 282 20.71 -2.95 -2.25
CA LEU A 282 21.96 -3.05 -1.49
C LEU A 282 21.80 -3.99 -0.29
N GLU A 283 20.76 -3.80 0.52
CA GLU A 283 20.43 -4.70 1.64
C GLU A 283 20.21 -6.14 1.17
N LEU A 284 19.45 -6.33 0.07
CA LEU A 284 19.17 -7.67 -0.45
C LEU A 284 20.41 -8.31 -1.07
N GLY A 285 21.38 -7.53 -1.54
CA GLY A 285 22.60 -8.07 -2.15
C GLY A 285 23.73 -8.33 -1.17
N GLU A 286 23.82 -7.59 -0.06
CA GLU A 286 24.97 -7.64 0.88
C GLU A 286 26.34 -7.54 0.17
N ASN A 287 26.40 -6.73 -0.91
CA ASN A 287 27.54 -6.61 -1.84
C ASN A 287 27.84 -7.84 -2.71
N ASP A 288 27.05 -8.90 -2.66
CA ASP A 288 27.09 -10.04 -3.58
C ASP A 288 26.04 -9.91 -4.69
N ALA A 289 26.52 -9.63 -5.90
CA ALA A 289 25.69 -9.51 -7.10
C ALA A 289 24.98 -10.82 -7.50
N ALA A 290 25.61 -11.98 -7.27
CA ALA A 290 25.01 -13.28 -7.56
C ALA A 290 23.91 -13.62 -6.55
N ALA A 291 24.15 -13.35 -5.26
CA ALA A 291 23.12 -13.47 -4.23
C ALA A 291 21.94 -12.52 -4.52
N LEU A 292 22.20 -11.28 -4.92
CA LEU A 292 21.15 -10.33 -5.31
C LEU A 292 20.29 -10.89 -6.45
N ALA A 293 20.90 -11.36 -7.55
CA ALA A 293 20.15 -11.91 -8.68
C ALA A 293 19.33 -13.15 -8.28
N ARG A 294 19.89 -14.04 -7.47
CA ARG A 294 19.21 -15.23 -6.95
C ARG A 294 18.02 -14.87 -6.06
N ARG A 295 18.19 -13.97 -5.09
CA ARG A 295 17.11 -13.47 -4.22
C ARG A 295 16.02 -12.76 -5.03
N LEU A 296 16.36 -12.00 -6.07
CA LEU A 296 15.39 -11.38 -6.98
C LEU A 296 14.60 -12.41 -7.79
N ARG A 297 15.22 -13.54 -8.19
CA ARG A 297 14.50 -14.66 -8.82
C ARG A 297 13.52 -15.30 -7.84
N LEU A 298 13.98 -15.66 -6.64
CA LEU A 298 13.16 -16.26 -5.58
C LEU A 298 11.97 -15.37 -5.21
N MET A 299 12.18 -14.06 -5.09
CA MET A 299 11.12 -13.08 -4.87
C MET A 299 10.09 -13.06 -6.00
N ALA A 300 10.55 -13.07 -7.26
CA ALA A 300 9.67 -13.05 -8.41
C ALA A 300 8.85 -14.35 -8.52
N ASP A 301 9.42 -15.49 -8.16
CA ASP A 301 8.72 -16.77 -8.09
C ASP A 301 7.65 -16.77 -7.00
N ASP A 302 7.97 -16.20 -5.84
CA ASP A 302 7.05 -16.10 -4.70
C ASP A 302 5.87 -15.15 -4.97
N LEU A 303 6.15 -13.94 -5.46
CA LEU A 303 5.17 -12.86 -5.54
C LEU A 303 4.59 -12.67 -6.94
N GLY A 304 5.30 -13.09 -7.98
CA GLY A 304 4.94 -12.83 -9.39
C GLY A 304 5.21 -11.39 -9.84
N VAL A 305 6.00 -10.61 -9.09
CA VAL A 305 6.40 -9.24 -9.42
C VAL A 305 7.88 -9.01 -9.06
N PRO A 306 8.59 -8.11 -9.77
CA PRO A 306 9.96 -7.77 -9.40
C PRO A 306 10.00 -6.77 -8.25
N LEU A 307 11.17 -6.61 -7.63
CA LEU A 307 11.46 -5.48 -6.77
C LEU A 307 11.52 -4.17 -7.60
N ILE A 308 10.53 -3.29 -7.46
CA ILE A 308 10.39 -2.10 -8.33
C ILE A 308 11.21 -0.90 -7.86
N SER A 309 11.24 -0.61 -6.56
CA SER A 309 12.09 0.43 -5.98
C SER A 309 12.05 0.30 -4.46
N THR A 310 10.99 0.81 -3.85
CA THR A 310 10.72 0.64 -2.42
C THR A 310 9.73 -0.49 -2.19
N PRO A 311 9.67 -1.04 -0.97
CA PRO A 311 8.66 -2.02 -0.59
C PRO A 311 7.23 -1.52 -0.79
N ALA A 312 6.96 -0.22 -0.55
CA ALA A 312 5.64 0.38 -0.80
C ALA A 312 5.27 0.40 -2.29
N VAL A 313 6.20 0.77 -3.17
CA VAL A 313 5.97 0.73 -4.63
C VAL A 313 5.81 -0.70 -5.13
N THR A 314 6.56 -1.63 -4.55
CA THR A 314 6.46 -3.06 -4.85
C THR A 314 5.13 -3.64 -4.37
N ALA A 315 4.63 -3.25 -3.19
CA ALA A 315 3.31 -3.63 -2.70
C ALA A 315 2.19 -3.15 -3.64
N ARG A 316 2.30 -1.91 -4.13
CA ARG A 316 1.38 -1.36 -5.14
C ARG A 316 1.44 -2.15 -6.45
N ALA A 317 2.65 -2.52 -6.90
CA ALA A 317 2.82 -3.32 -8.10
C ALA A 317 2.23 -4.73 -7.93
N LEU A 318 2.39 -5.35 -6.76
CA LEU A 318 1.75 -6.62 -6.44
C LEU A 318 0.21 -6.49 -6.47
N LEU A 319 -0.34 -5.42 -5.90
CA LEU A 319 -1.79 -5.18 -5.92
C LEU A 319 -2.31 -5.03 -7.36
N ASP A 320 -1.63 -4.26 -8.21
CA ASP A 320 -2.00 -4.13 -9.63
C ASP A 320 -1.77 -5.44 -10.40
N ALA A 321 -0.79 -6.27 -10.03
CA ALA A 321 -0.55 -7.55 -10.68
C ALA A 321 -1.65 -8.57 -10.38
N VAL A 322 -2.09 -8.69 -9.12
CA VAL A 322 -3.17 -9.62 -8.73
C VAL A 322 -4.56 -9.09 -9.05
N ARG A 323 -4.71 -7.76 -9.07
CA ARG A 323 -5.98 -7.07 -9.36
C ARG A 323 -5.73 -5.89 -10.31
N PRO A 324 -5.44 -6.16 -11.60
CA PRO A 324 -5.22 -5.10 -12.58
C PRO A 324 -6.38 -4.12 -12.58
N ARG A 325 -6.09 -2.82 -12.50
CA ARG A 325 -7.15 -1.81 -12.51
C ARG A 325 -7.78 -1.62 -13.89
N GLU A 326 -7.05 -1.98 -14.92
CA GLU A 326 -7.46 -1.79 -16.31
C GLU A 326 -7.48 -3.12 -17.05
N ARG A 327 -8.33 -3.26 -18.05
CA ARG A 327 -8.31 -4.36 -19.02
C ARG A 327 -8.16 -3.81 -20.43
N TRP A 328 -7.75 -4.68 -21.34
CA TRP A 328 -7.77 -4.34 -22.75
C TRP A 328 -9.21 -4.27 -23.26
N SER A 329 -9.51 -3.27 -24.10
CA SER A 329 -10.79 -3.15 -24.80
C SER A 329 -10.53 -3.07 -26.29
N GLU A 330 -11.04 -4.07 -27.02
CA GLU A 330 -11.03 -4.06 -28.48
C GLU A 330 -11.99 -3.00 -29.03
N GLU A 331 -13.16 -2.84 -28.38
CA GLU A 331 -14.18 -1.83 -28.70
C GLU A 331 -13.66 -0.39 -28.64
N ARG A 332 -12.65 -0.12 -27.81
CA ARG A 332 -12.01 1.20 -27.73
C ARG A 332 -10.68 1.24 -28.46
N ASN A 333 -10.65 0.72 -29.69
CA ASN A 333 -9.49 0.75 -30.60
C ASN A 333 -8.21 0.19 -29.96
N GLY A 334 -8.33 -0.83 -29.11
CA GLY A 334 -7.18 -1.35 -28.40
C GLY A 334 -6.60 -0.32 -27.42
N THR A 335 -7.46 0.22 -26.56
CA THR A 335 -7.02 1.01 -25.41
C THR A 335 -7.37 0.26 -24.13
N ARG A 336 -6.67 0.62 -23.04
CA ARG A 336 -6.98 0.07 -21.73
C ARG A 336 -8.08 0.90 -21.09
N VAL A 337 -9.09 0.21 -20.57
CA VAL A 337 -10.22 0.81 -19.87
C VAL A 337 -10.24 0.30 -18.44
N PRO A 338 -10.73 1.11 -17.47
CA PRO A 338 -10.95 0.63 -16.11
C PRO A 338 -11.78 -0.66 -16.10
N ARG A 339 -11.41 -1.61 -15.25
CA ARG A 339 -12.22 -2.80 -14.96
C ARG A 339 -13.32 -2.46 -13.97
N ASP A 340 -14.35 -3.27 -13.96
CA ASP A 340 -15.39 -3.18 -12.93
C ASP A 340 -14.78 -3.38 -11.54
N GLY A 341 -15.20 -2.53 -10.60
CA GLY A 341 -14.63 -2.50 -9.25
C GLY A 341 -13.20 -1.94 -9.19
N ALA A 342 -12.62 -1.43 -10.27
CA ALA A 342 -11.40 -0.63 -10.18
C ALA A 342 -11.63 0.50 -9.17
N LEU A 343 -10.62 0.80 -8.36
CA LEU A 343 -10.69 1.94 -7.47
C LEU A 343 -10.99 3.21 -8.32
N PRO A 344 -11.62 4.25 -7.80
CA PRO A 344 -11.69 5.53 -8.50
C PRO A 344 -10.28 6.16 -8.63
N SER A 345 -10.13 7.03 -9.62
CA SER A 345 -9.02 7.99 -9.71
C SER A 345 -9.56 9.38 -9.36
N GLY A 346 -8.67 10.32 -9.04
CA GLY A 346 -9.05 11.63 -8.49
C GLY A 346 -9.12 11.58 -6.97
N ASP A 347 -9.14 12.77 -6.36
CA ASP A 347 -9.28 12.90 -4.92
C ASP A 347 -10.74 12.64 -4.52
N VAL A 348 -10.96 11.51 -3.87
CA VAL A 348 -12.27 11.05 -3.37
C VAL A 348 -12.35 11.11 -1.85
N SER A 349 -11.42 11.83 -1.22
CA SER A 349 -11.33 11.98 0.23
C SER A 349 -12.57 12.69 0.78
N VAL A 350 -13.10 12.18 1.89
CA VAL A 350 -14.17 12.85 2.65
C VAL A 350 -13.60 13.59 3.84
N PRO A 351 -14.19 14.70 4.31
CA PRO A 351 -13.61 15.55 5.36
C PRO A 351 -13.21 14.80 6.63
N VAL A 352 -14.03 13.83 7.04
CA VAL A 352 -13.84 13.06 8.27
C VAL A 352 -12.73 11.99 8.16
N ALA A 353 -12.23 11.72 6.96
CA ALA A 353 -11.29 10.63 6.72
C ALA A 353 -10.23 10.95 5.66
N ALA A 354 -9.94 12.23 5.40
CA ALA A 354 -9.07 12.65 4.30
C ALA A 354 -7.57 12.36 4.51
N GLY A 355 -7.19 11.87 5.69
CA GLY A 355 -5.80 11.61 6.06
C GLY A 355 -5.08 12.85 6.60
N ARG A 356 -4.07 12.63 7.44
CA ARG A 356 -3.45 13.68 8.28
C ARG A 356 -2.92 14.90 7.52
N CYS A 357 -2.35 14.72 6.33
CA CYS A 357 -1.72 15.80 5.57
C CYS A 357 -2.67 16.50 4.59
N HIS A 358 -3.94 16.07 4.50
CA HIS A 358 -4.88 16.60 3.52
C HIS A 358 -5.47 17.94 3.99
N PRO A 359 -5.65 18.93 3.09
CA PRO A 359 -6.24 20.23 3.45
C PRO A 359 -7.62 20.13 4.11
N LEU A 360 -8.44 19.13 3.75
CA LEU A 360 -9.74 18.89 4.40
C LEU A 360 -9.59 18.55 5.89
N THR A 361 -8.53 17.84 6.27
CA THR A 361 -8.25 17.51 7.68
C THR A 361 -7.81 18.75 8.44
N GLN A 362 -7.02 19.62 7.81
CA GLN A 362 -6.62 20.90 8.40
C GLN A 362 -7.85 21.80 8.60
N ALA A 363 -8.70 21.95 7.57
CA ALA A 363 -9.92 22.73 7.67
C ALA A 363 -10.87 22.21 8.76
N ALA A 364 -11.01 20.89 8.90
CA ALA A 364 -11.78 20.30 9.99
C ALA A 364 -11.18 20.65 11.36
N ALA A 365 -9.85 20.61 11.50
CA ALA A 365 -9.18 20.98 12.75
C ALA A 365 -9.36 22.47 13.08
N ASP A 366 -9.25 23.36 12.10
CA ASP A 366 -9.45 24.81 12.26
C ASP A 366 -10.89 25.14 12.72
N ASP A 367 -11.87 24.38 12.23
CA ASP A 367 -13.28 24.50 12.62
C ASP A 367 -13.63 23.76 13.93
N GLY A 368 -12.66 23.09 14.58
CA GLY A 368 -12.89 22.26 15.76
C GLY A 368 -13.73 20.99 15.48
N ARG A 369 -13.87 20.59 14.21
CA ARG A 369 -14.61 19.40 13.80
C ARG A 369 -13.75 18.14 13.94
N PRO A 370 -14.25 17.08 14.59
CA PRO A 370 -13.50 15.84 14.73
C PRO A 370 -13.36 15.11 13.40
N VAL A 371 -12.25 14.39 13.27
CA VAL A 371 -11.96 13.48 12.15
C VAL A 371 -11.70 12.09 12.69
N CYS A 372 -11.86 11.09 11.84
CA CYS A 372 -11.52 9.72 12.15
C CYS A 372 -10.00 9.58 12.31
N ARG A 373 -9.56 9.28 13.53
CA ARG A 373 -8.15 9.10 13.91
C ARG A 373 -7.88 7.63 14.23
N GLU A 374 -8.18 6.75 13.28
CA GLU A 374 -7.82 5.34 13.40
C GLU A 374 -6.31 5.20 13.19
N ASP A 375 -5.60 5.10 14.29
CA ASP A 375 -4.19 4.74 14.35
C ASP A 375 -4.00 3.47 15.19
N ASP A 376 -2.85 2.83 15.00
CA ASP A 376 -2.45 1.68 15.80
C ASP A 376 -2.34 2.09 17.28
N LEU A 377 -2.42 1.15 18.22
CA LEU A 377 -2.27 1.47 19.65
C LEU A 377 -0.80 1.84 19.92
N ILE A 378 -0.41 3.09 19.66
CA ILE A 378 1.00 3.51 19.56
C ILE A 378 1.61 3.73 20.95
N ARG A 379 0.82 4.01 21.98
CA ARG A 379 1.37 4.23 23.32
C ARG A 379 0.29 4.02 24.37
N TRP A 380 0.29 2.86 25.00
CA TRP A 380 -0.47 2.63 26.22
C TRP A 380 0.41 1.95 27.25
N THR A 381 0.46 2.52 28.44
CA THR A 381 1.20 2.00 29.59
C THR A 381 0.36 2.25 30.83
N ARG A 382 0.38 1.31 31.77
CA ARG A 382 -0.27 1.48 33.08
C ARG A 382 0.71 1.18 34.23
N PRO A 383 0.41 1.63 35.45
CA PRO A 383 1.12 1.16 36.64
C PRO A 383 1.07 -0.36 36.78
N LEU A 384 2.16 -0.93 37.26
CA LEU A 384 2.22 -2.35 37.65
C LEU A 384 1.41 -2.58 38.92
N THR A 385 0.75 -3.72 39.01
CA THR A 385 0.21 -4.22 40.28
C THR A 385 1.34 -4.78 41.15
N ASP A 386 1.11 -4.92 42.47
CA ASP A 386 2.12 -5.46 43.40
C ASP A 386 2.63 -6.85 42.97
N GLY A 387 1.72 -7.71 42.49
CA GLY A 387 2.09 -9.03 41.99
C GLY A 387 2.93 -9.00 40.72
N GLU A 388 2.67 -8.05 39.83
CA GLU A 388 3.46 -7.86 38.61
C GLU A 388 4.84 -7.27 38.92
N ALA A 389 4.91 -6.30 39.84
CA ALA A 389 6.15 -5.70 40.28
C ALA A 389 7.06 -6.69 41.04
N ALA A 390 6.49 -7.75 41.61
CA ALA A 390 7.20 -8.84 42.27
C ALA A 390 7.69 -9.94 41.30
N ALA A 391 7.28 -9.92 40.03
CA ALA A 391 7.77 -10.87 39.04
C ALA A 391 9.26 -10.64 38.75
N ALA A 392 9.96 -11.68 38.29
CA ALA A 392 11.38 -11.58 37.98
C ALA A 392 11.62 -10.89 36.63
N TRP A 393 10.70 -11.05 35.68
CA TRP A 393 10.87 -10.63 34.29
C TRP A 393 9.64 -9.89 33.75
N ALA A 394 9.86 -9.09 32.72
CA ALA A 394 8.84 -8.71 31.77
C ALA A 394 9.23 -9.24 30.39
N VAL A 395 8.28 -9.84 29.69
CA VAL A 395 8.50 -10.45 28.37
C VAL A 395 7.64 -9.72 27.36
N GLU A 396 8.29 -9.26 26.28
CA GLU A 396 7.62 -8.67 25.14
C GLU A 396 7.36 -9.74 24.07
N VAL A 397 6.11 -9.79 23.65
CA VAL A 397 5.72 -10.54 22.45
C VAL A 397 5.26 -9.58 21.36
N ASP A 398 5.69 -9.85 20.14
CA ASP A 398 5.33 -9.06 18.97
C ASP A 398 4.35 -9.82 18.06
N VAL A 399 3.23 -9.20 17.70
CA VAL A 399 2.23 -9.76 16.79
C VAL A 399 2.74 -9.67 15.35
N SER A 400 3.33 -10.77 14.89
CA SER A 400 3.93 -10.87 13.57
C SER A 400 2.95 -10.51 12.46
N THR A 401 3.29 -9.48 11.68
CA THR A 401 2.54 -9.05 10.49
C THR A 401 1.05 -8.74 10.78
N ALA A 402 0.77 -8.04 11.89
CA ALA A 402 -0.59 -7.77 12.36
C ALA A 402 -1.56 -7.21 11.28
N HIS A 403 -1.10 -6.24 10.48
CA HIS A 403 -1.88 -5.71 9.34
C HIS A 403 -2.16 -6.77 8.25
N LEU A 404 -1.19 -7.64 7.95
CA LEU A 404 -1.37 -8.69 6.97
C LEU A 404 -2.37 -9.76 7.46
N ALA A 405 -2.44 -9.98 8.78
CA ALA A 405 -3.33 -10.97 9.39
C ALA A 405 -4.82 -10.68 9.14
N VAL A 406 -5.19 -9.40 9.05
CA VAL A 406 -6.60 -8.98 8.95
C VAL A 406 -7.08 -8.72 7.52
N THR A 407 -6.17 -8.43 6.59
CA THR A 407 -6.52 -7.91 5.25
C THR A 407 -7.16 -8.92 4.29
N GLY A 408 -6.96 -10.21 4.50
CA GLY A 408 -7.39 -11.25 3.54
C GLY A 408 -8.90 -11.39 3.35
N SER A 409 -9.70 -10.99 4.35
CA SER A 409 -11.17 -11.03 4.32
C SER A 409 -11.82 -9.73 4.77
N LEU A 410 -11.04 -8.70 5.05
CA LEU A 410 -11.54 -7.42 5.55
C LEU A 410 -12.42 -6.75 4.48
N PRO A 411 -13.70 -6.45 4.78
CA PRO A 411 -14.52 -5.61 3.90
C PRO A 411 -13.93 -4.21 3.85
N LEU A 412 -13.45 -3.80 2.67
CA LEU A 412 -12.79 -2.52 2.44
C LEU A 412 -13.63 -1.61 1.53
N PRO A 413 -13.56 -0.28 1.73
CA PRO A 413 -14.32 0.69 0.94
C PRO A 413 -13.68 0.85 -0.45
N VAL A 414 -14.13 0.07 -1.42
CA VAL A 414 -13.62 0.14 -2.81
C VAL A 414 -14.23 1.33 -3.54
N GLY A 415 -15.54 1.53 -3.38
CA GLY A 415 -16.28 2.67 -3.92
C GLY A 415 -16.12 3.93 -3.07
N ALA A 416 -16.55 5.07 -3.61
CA ALA A 416 -16.59 6.34 -2.89
C ALA A 416 -17.48 6.23 -1.63
N LEU A 417 -17.12 6.96 -0.59
CA LEU A 417 -17.93 7.09 0.61
C LEU A 417 -19.02 8.14 0.39
N GLN A 418 -20.28 7.78 0.68
CA GLN A 418 -21.43 8.67 0.64
C GLN A 418 -21.87 8.99 2.05
N HIS A 419 -22.12 10.27 2.33
CA HIS A 419 -22.72 10.70 3.58
C HIS A 419 -24.16 10.17 3.66
N THR A 420 -24.58 9.72 4.84
CA THR A 420 -25.90 9.15 5.09
C THR A 420 -26.32 9.50 6.50
N ASP A 421 -27.48 10.14 6.63
CA ASP A 421 -28.14 10.41 7.90
C ASP A 421 -28.93 9.18 8.38
N ALA A 422 -28.96 8.98 9.70
CA ALA A 422 -29.60 7.84 10.38
C ALA A 422 -29.35 6.47 9.72
N PRO A 423 -28.08 6.10 9.45
CA PRO A 423 -27.77 4.89 8.71
C PRO A 423 -28.04 3.65 9.57
N ARG A 424 -28.54 2.57 8.95
CA ARG A 424 -28.55 1.26 9.60
C ARG A 424 -27.14 0.68 9.59
N PHE A 425 -26.59 0.40 10.77
CA PHE A 425 -25.29 -0.26 10.88
C PHE A 425 -25.31 -1.68 10.30
N ASP A 426 -24.35 -1.97 9.43
CA ASP A 426 -24.01 -3.33 8.98
C ASP A 426 -22.49 -3.49 9.00
N LYS A 427 -22.01 -4.46 9.78
CA LYS A 427 -20.58 -4.80 9.87
C LYS A 427 -19.94 -5.26 8.56
N ARG A 428 -20.75 -5.62 7.55
CA ARG A 428 -20.28 -6.01 6.20
C ARG A 428 -20.11 -4.81 5.26
N THR A 429 -20.61 -3.64 5.63
CA THR A 429 -20.52 -2.44 4.81
C THR A 429 -19.42 -1.55 5.35
N ALA A 430 -18.37 -1.34 4.56
CA ALA A 430 -17.27 -0.48 4.95
C ALA A 430 -17.72 0.98 5.00
N GLY A 431 -17.31 1.69 6.04
CA GLY A 431 -17.73 3.04 6.34
C GLY A 431 -17.04 3.62 7.58
N ILE A 432 -17.25 4.92 7.75
CA ILE A 432 -16.79 5.72 8.88
C ILE A 432 -18.03 6.26 9.58
N TRP A 433 -18.20 5.94 10.86
CA TRP A 433 -19.46 6.08 11.59
C TRP A 433 -19.29 7.06 12.75
N TRP A 434 -20.28 7.94 12.93
CA TRP A 434 -20.33 8.81 14.10
C TRP A 434 -20.92 8.03 15.27
N CYS A 435 -20.13 7.81 16.31
CA CYS A 435 -20.53 7.01 17.47
C CYS A 435 -20.11 7.68 18.78
N ASP A 436 -20.94 7.52 19.81
CA ASP A 436 -20.59 7.86 21.17
C ASP A 436 -20.26 6.58 21.96
N PHE A 437 -18.97 6.39 22.26
CA PHE A 437 -18.49 5.26 23.05
C PHE A 437 -18.24 5.63 24.51
N THR A 438 -18.62 6.83 24.93
CA THR A 438 -18.48 7.26 26.33
C THR A 438 -19.23 6.31 27.26
N GLY A 439 -18.59 5.94 28.37
CA GLY A 439 -19.19 5.05 29.37
C GLY A 439 -19.37 3.59 28.95
N THR A 440 -19.01 3.20 27.72
CA THR A 440 -19.04 1.79 27.31
C THR A 440 -18.04 0.97 28.13
N ARG A 441 -18.38 -0.30 28.39
CA ARG A 441 -17.57 -1.20 29.23
C ARG A 441 -17.52 -2.57 28.59
N LEU A 442 -16.45 -3.31 28.83
CA LEU A 442 -16.34 -4.68 28.36
C LEU A 442 -17.49 -5.51 28.95
N VAL A 443 -18.30 -6.14 28.09
CA VAL A 443 -19.43 -7.02 28.45
C VAL A 443 -19.28 -8.42 27.85
N ALA A 444 -18.12 -8.71 27.26
CA ALA A 444 -17.86 -9.97 26.58
C ALA A 444 -18.07 -11.17 27.53
N ALA A 445 -19.05 -12.03 27.20
CA ALA A 445 -19.53 -13.10 28.09
C ALA A 445 -18.47 -14.18 28.42
N HIS A 446 -17.46 -14.35 27.56
CA HIS A 446 -16.36 -15.28 27.81
C HIS A 446 -15.34 -14.77 28.83
N VAL A 447 -15.46 -13.52 29.29
CA VAL A 447 -14.63 -12.93 30.33
C VAL A 447 -15.35 -13.10 31.68
N PRO A 448 -14.76 -13.79 32.66
CA PRO A 448 -15.32 -13.94 34.00
C PRO A 448 -15.69 -12.60 34.62
N GLU A 449 -16.78 -12.54 35.40
CA GLU A 449 -17.29 -11.31 36.00
C GLU A 449 -16.24 -10.59 36.86
N THR A 450 -15.47 -11.35 37.65
CA THR A 450 -14.39 -10.82 38.51
C THR A 450 -13.29 -10.13 37.71
N LEU A 451 -12.97 -10.63 36.52
CA LEU A 451 -11.99 -10.04 35.62
C LEU A 451 -12.59 -8.85 34.86
N ARG A 452 -13.84 -8.97 34.43
CA ARG A 452 -14.57 -7.89 33.73
C ARG A 452 -14.68 -6.63 34.58
N ALA A 453 -14.90 -6.78 35.89
CA ALA A 453 -14.96 -5.65 36.84
C ALA A 453 -13.65 -4.85 36.92
N ARG A 454 -12.50 -5.48 36.64
CA ARG A 454 -11.17 -4.87 36.67
C ARG A 454 -10.64 -4.47 35.29
N ALA A 455 -11.33 -4.86 34.21
CA ALA A 455 -10.85 -4.72 32.85
C ALA A 455 -10.54 -3.26 32.47
N ALA A 456 -11.31 -2.30 32.99
CA ALA A 456 -11.09 -0.87 32.72
C ALA A 456 -9.77 -0.34 33.31
N ASP A 457 -9.23 -0.97 34.35
CA ASP A 457 -8.00 -0.54 35.02
C ASP A 457 -6.75 -1.20 34.40
N VAL A 458 -6.91 -2.37 33.79
CA VAL A 458 -5.78 -3.21 33.34
C VAL A 458 -5.70 -3.43 31.84
N LEU A 459 -6.72 -3.05 31.07
CA LEU A 459 -6.74 -3.20 29.61
C LEU A 459 -6.83 -1.84 28.91
N PRO A 460 -6.16 -1.66 27.76
CA PRO A 460 -6.37 -0.48 26.92
C PRO A 460 -7.78 -0.46 26.34
N HIS A 461 -8.38 0.70 26.20
CA HIS A 461 -9.63 0.86 25.47
C HIS A 461 -9.40 0.71 23.95
N PRO A 462 -10.18 -0.10 23.22
CA PRO A 462 -9.92 -0.41 21.81
C PRO A 462 -10.38 0.67 20.82
N ALA A 463 -11.06 1.71 21.27
CA ALA A 463 -11.55 2.78 20.40
C ALA A 463 -10.53 3.91 20.17
N THR A 464 -9.49 4.00 20.99
CA THR A 464 -8.52 5.10 20.94
C THR A 464 -7.11 4.59 20.67
N THR A 465 -6.31 5.46 20.06
CA THR A 465 -4.89 5.21 19.73
C THR A 465 -3.99 5.14 20.96
N ASP A 466 -4.37 5.79 22.06
CA ASP A 466 -3.62 5.82 23.32
C ASP A 466 -4.18 4.83 24.36
N GLY A 467 -5.24 4.09 24.03
CA GLY A 467 -5.87 3.13 24.92
C GLY A 467 -6.68 3.76 26.06
N THR A 468 -6.91 5.07 26.07
CA THR A 468 -7.78 5.73 27.06
C THR A 468 -9.25 5.63 26.67
N ALA A 469 -10.17 5.63 27.64
CA ALA A 469 -11.60 5.61 27.33
C ALA A 469 -12.02 6.93 26.62
N PRO A 470 -12.77 6.87 25.51
CA PRO A 470 -13.31 8.07 24.85
C PRO A 470 -14.13 8.92 25.81
N THR A 471 -13.94 10.24 25.75
CA THR A 471 -14.64 11.24 26.58
C THR A 471 -15.71 12.03 25.80
N ALA A 472 -15.81 11.81 24.49
CA ALA A 472 -16.78 12.43 23.61
C ALA A 472 -17.09 11.53 22.40
N PRO A 473 -18.18 11.81 21.66
CA PRO A 473 -18.44 11.19 20.37
C PRO A 473 -17.31 11.41 19.36
N GLY A 474 -17.17 10.48 18.42
CA GLY A 474 -16.12 10.52 17.41
C GLY A 474 -16.44 9.70 16.16
N TRP A 475 -15.55 9.81 15.17
CA TRP A 475 -15.63 9.06 13.92
C TRP A 475 -14.79 7.79 14.00
N TYR A 476 -15.40 6.63 13.73
CA TYR A 476 -14.75 5.33 13.83
C TYR A 476 -14.95 4.49 12.58
N ALA A 477 -13.94 3.72 12.19
CA ALA A 477 -14.07 2.78 11.09
C ALA A 477 -14.93 1.58 11.51
N THR A 478 -15.56 0.95 10.52
CA THR A 478 -16.47 -0.20 10.72
C THR A 478 -15.92 -1.30 11.65
N PRO A 479 -14.63 -1.70 11.58
CA PRO A 479 -14.10 -2.73 12.48
C PRO A 479 -14.16 -2.35 13.96
N THR A 480 -13.91 -1.08 14.29
CA THR A 480 -14.02 -0.55 15.66
C THR A 480 -15.46 -0.62 16.13
N VAL A 481 -16.40 -0.09 15.34
CA VAL A 481 -17.84 -0.09 15.69
C VAL A 481 -18.36 -1.53 15.88
N ALA A 482 -18.02 -2.42 14.95
CA ALA A 482 -18.42 -3.83 15.04
C ALA A 482 -17.90 -4.49 16.32
N TYR A 483 -16.69 -4.14 16.75
CA TYR A 483 -16.14 -4.64 18.00
C TYR A 483 -16.81 -4.03 19.24
N MET A 484 -17.13 -2.73 19.21
CA MET A 484 -17.83 -2.08 20.31
C MET A 484 -19.25 -2.65 20.51
N VAL A 485 -19.96 -2.95 19.42
CA VAL A 485 -21.26 -3.64 19.48
C VAL A 485 -21.11 -5.04 20.10
N GLU A 486 -20.13 -5.82 19.64
CA GLU A 486 -19.97 -7.21 20.05
C GLU A 486 -19.46 -7.38 21.50
N ALA A 487 -18.48 -6.57 21.91
CA ALA A 487 -17.74 -6.79 23.14
C ALA A 487 -17.94 -5.71 24.21
N TYR A 488 -18.44 -4.52 23.84
CA TYR A 488 -18.61 -3.38 24.74
C TYR A 488 -20.08 -2.93 24.92
N GLY A 489 -21.02 -3.65 24.30
CA GLY A 489 -22.45 -3.42 24.47
C GLY A 489 -22.95 -2.10 23.85
N PHE A 490 -22.20 -1.53 22.90
CA PHE A 490 -22.65 -0.34 22.19
C PHE A 490 -23.91 -0.65 21.37
N ASP A 491 -24.93 0.21 21.50
CA ASP A 491 -26.17 0.11 20.71
C ASP A 491 -26.00 0.81 19.35
N PRO A 492 -25.93 0.06 18.23
CA PRO A 492 -25.77 0.64 16.91
C PRO A 492 -26.98 1.46 16.43
N ALA A 493 -28.14 1.38 17.10
CA ALA A 493 -29.29 2.23 16.77
C ALA A 493 -29.07 3.71 17.14
N THR A 494 -28.06 4.02 17.96
CA THR A 494 -27.70 5.39 18.37
C THR A 494 -26.87 6.15 17.33
N ILE A 495 -26.49 5.50 16.23
CA ILE A 495 -25.68 6.11 15.18
C ILE A 495 -26.52 7.12 14.39
N GLY A 496 -26.14 8.40 14.50
CA GLY A 496 -26.84 9.51 13.84
C GLY A 496 -26.43 9.75 12.39
N GLU A 497 -25.16 9.50 12.03
CA GLU A 497 -24.66 9.73 10.68
C GLU A 497 -23.45 8.83 10.36
N ALA A 498 -23.22 8.59 9.07
CA ALA A 498 -22.04 7.87 8.58
C ALA A 498 -21.63 8.30 7.17
N TYR A 499 -20.39 7.97 6.83
CA TYR A 499 -19.88 7.95 5.47
C TYR A 499 -19.72 6.49 5.05
N VAL A 500 -20.61 6.01 4.20
CA VAL A 500 -20.76 4.57 3.85
C VAL A 500 -20.29 4.32 2.42
N SER A 501 -19.53 3.25 2.20
CA SER A 501 -19.03 2.93 0.87
C SER A 501 -20.15 2.41 -0.04
N THR A 502 -20.21 2.99 -1.24
CA THR A 502 -21.07 2.52 -2.35
C THR A 502 -20.73 1.11 -2.83
N HIS A 503 -19.50 0.63 -2.60
CA HIS A 503 -19.07 -0.71 -2.95
C HIS A 503 -18.01 -1.22 -1.96
N THR A 504 -18.35 -2.27 -1.24
CA THR A 504 -17.46 -2.92 -0.26
C THR A 504 -17.01 -4.28 -0.77
N ALA A 505 -15.70 -4.57 -0.67
CA ALA A 505 -15.16 -5.87 -1.05
C ALA A 505 -13.88 -6.23 -0.27
N ALA A 506 -13.52 -7.51 -0.25
CA ALA A 506 -12.23 -8.00 0.24
C ALA A 506 -11.10 -7.70 -0.77
N LEU A 507 -10.80 -6.40 -0.95
CA LEU A 507 -9.89 -5.88 -1.98
C LEU A 507 -8.51 -6.56 -1.97
N LEU A 508 -8.01 -6.91 -0.78
CA LEU A 508 -6.65 -7.40 -0.58
C LEU A 508 -6.54 -8.92 -0.50
N LYS A 509 -7.62 -9.69 -0.73
CA LYS A 509 -7.63 -11.15 -0.55
C LYS A 509 -6.45 -11.88 -1.24
N GLU A 510 -6.33 -11.73 -2.55
CA GLU A 510 -5.27 -12.40 -3.33
C GLU A 510 -3.87 -11.83 -3.05
N TRP A 511 -3.80 -10.53 -2.76
CA TRP A 511 -2.57 -9.84 -2.36
C TRP A 511 -2.04 -10.40 -1.04
N THR A 512 -2.92 -10.54 -0.04
CA THR A 512 -2.62 -11.10 1.29
C THR A 512 -2.24 -12.57 1.19
N ALA A 513 -2.97 -13.36 0.37
CA ALA A 513 -2.67 -14.78 0.19
C ALA A 513 -1.25 -14.99 -0.34
N ARG A 514 -0.84 -14.25 -1.38
CA ARG A 514 0.51 -14.36 -1.94
C ARG A 514 1.61 -13.98 -0.95
N LEU A 515 1.49 -12.84 -0.28
CA LEU A 515 2.49 -12.42 0.71
C LEU A 515 2.58 -13.39 1.88
N ARG A 516 1.43 -13.91 2.34
CA ARG A 516 1.39 -14.91 3.41
C ARG A 516 2.12 -16.18 3.01
N GLU A 517 1.83 -16.74 1.84
CA GLU A 517 2.48 -17.98 1.39
C GLU A 517 3.98 -17.77 1.13
N ALA A 518 4.37 -16.65 0.55
CA ALA A 518 5.77 -16.27 0.37
C ALA A 518 6.51 -16.17 1.71
N TYR A 519 5.95 -15.43 2.67
CA TYR A 519 6.51 -15.26 4.01
C TYR A 519 6.68 -16.59 4.74
N LYS A 520 5.64 -17.42 4.75
CA LYS A 520 5.69 -18.73 5.40
C LYS A 520 6.64 -19.70 4.70
N GLY A 521 6.67 -19.69 3.37
CA GLY A 521 7.57 -20.52 2.58
C GLY A 521 9.04 -20.25 2.94
N ARG A 522 9.40 -18.96 3.10
CA ARG A 522 10.77 -18.58 3.50
C ARG A 522 11.06 -18.87 4.98
N LEU A 523 10.10 -18.66 5.89
CA LEU A 523 10.26 -19.13 7.28
C LEU A 523 10.47 -20.64 7.38
N SER A 524 9.84 -21.43 6.51
CA SER A 524 10.03 -22.88 6.49
C SER A 524 11.46 -23.28 6.13
N VAL A 525 12.15 -22.54 5.26
CA VAL A 525 13.57 -22.77 4.93
C VAL A 525 14.46 -22.54 6.15
N LEU A 526 14.09 -21.58 7.00
CA LEU A 526 14.73 -21.33 8.29
C LEU A 526 14.38 -22.39 9.36
N GLY A 527 13.54 -23.37 9.03
CA GLY A 527 13.08 -24.39 9.96
C GLY A 527 11.94 -23.94 10.87
N ILE A 528 11.25 -22.85 10.54
CA ILE A 528 10.10 -22.36 11.30
C ILE A 528 8.83 -22.66 10.50
N THR A 529 7.98 -23.56 11.01
CA THR A 529 6.78 -24.02 10.31
C THR A 529 5.52 -23.79 11.12
N ASP A 530 4.39 -23.70 10.43
CA ASP A 530 3.09 -23.58 11.09
C ASP A 530 2.77 -24.80 11.96
N GLY A 531 2.10 -24.56 13.09
CA GLY A 531 1.63 -25.63 13.98
C GLY A 531 2.69 -26.21 14.90
N MET A 532 3.91 -25.65 14.94
CA MET A 532 4.91 -25.99 15.95
C MET A 532 4.36 -25.82 17.37
N ALA A 533 4.79 -26.73 18.27
CA ALA A 533 4.60 -26.55 19.69
C ALA A 533 5.33 -25.27 20.17
N PRO A 534 4.82 -24.56 21.19
CA PRO A 534 5.39 -23.29 21.65
C PRO A 534 6.91 -23.32 21.91
N ASP A 535 7.38 -24.34 22.61
CA ASP A 535 8.78 -24.60 22.93
C ASP A 535 9.63 -24.84 21.69
N ALA A 536 9.14 -25.70 20.77
CA ALA A 536 9.82 -25.98 19.51
C ALA A 536 9.92 -24.73 18.62
N PHE A 537 8.87 -23.90 18.61
CA PHE A 537 8.89 -22.62 17.90
C PHE A 537 9.93 -21.67 18.49
N LEU A 538 9.98 -21.51 19.82
CA LEU A 538 10.96 -20.63 20.48
C LEU A 538 12.40 -21.09 20.19
N ALA A 539 12.67 -22.39 20.30
CA ALA A 539 13.99 -22.96 19.99
C ALA A 539 14.38 -22.70 18.52
N ALA A 540 13.47 -22.96 17.57
CA ALA A 540 13.72 -22.70 16.15
C ALA A 540 13.91 -21.21 15.84
N TYR A 541 13.16 -20.34 16.52
CA TYR A 541 13.22 -18.91 16.33
C TYR A 541 14.52 -18.30 16.89
N ALA A 542 15.02 -18.82 18.02
CA ALA A 542 16.27 -18.37 18.64
C ALA A 542 17.49 -18.61 17.75
N VAL A 543 17.57 -19.77 17.09
CA VAL A 543 18.74 -20.16 16.27
C VAL A 543 18.66 -19.71 14.80
N ARG A 544 17.62 -18.96 14.41
CA ARG A 544 17.40 -18.58 13.00
C ARG A 544 18.57 -17.77 12.41
N GLY A 545 19.22 -16.94 13.24
CA GLY A 545 20.34 -16.10 12.83
C GLY A 545 21.60 -16.93 12.58
N GLU A 546 21.90 -17.86 13.49
CA GLU A 546 22.99 -18.82 13.31
C GLU A 546 22.79 -19.68 12.06
N ARG A 547 21.56 -20.13 11.82
CA ARG A 547 21.23 -20.89 10.61
C ARG A 547 21.42 -20.07 9.34
N ALA A 548 20.99 -18.82 9.33
CA ALA A 548 21.21 -17.91 8.21
C ALA A 548 22.71 -17.65 7.97
N ALA A 549 23.54 -17.62 9.02
CA ALA A 549 24.99 -17.48 8.87
C ALA A 549 25.68 -18.75 8.33
N ALA A 550 25.10 -19.93 8.58
CA ALA A 550 25.70 -21.22 8.21
C ALA A 550 25.31 -21.74 6.81
N ASP A 551 24.13 -21.37 6.30
CA ASP A 551 23.56 -21.91 5.06
C ASP A 551 23.13 -20.78 4.11
N PRO A 552 23.67 -20.71 2.87
CA PRO A 552 23.29 -19.70 1.88
C PRO A 552 21.79 -19.67 1.55
N ASP A 553 21.10 -20.82 1.54
CA ASP A 553 19.66 -20.87 1.27
C ASP A 553 18.86 -20.29 2.45
N ALA A 554 19.34 -20.51 3.68
CA ALA A 554 18.79 -19.89 4.88
C ALA A 554 19.08 -18.38 4.91
N ALA A 555 20.26 -17.93 4.49
CA ALA A 555 20.60 -16.51 4.37
C ALA A 555 19.64 -15.80 3.39
N ASP A 556 19.42 -16.39 2.21
CA ASP A 556 18.48 -15.87 1.23
C ASP A 556 17.05 -15.83 1.78
N ALA A 557 16.63 -16.87 2.50
CA ALA A 557 15.32 -16.93 3.13
C ALA A 557 15.14 -15.83 4.20
N ALA A 558 16.15 -15.59 5.04
CA ALA A 558 16.12 -14.53 6.05
C ALA A 558 15.97 -13.14 5.41
N ALA A 559 16.80 -12.84 4.40
CA ALA A 559 16.72 -11.58 3.67
C ALA A 559 15.34 -11.35 3.01
N LEU A 560 14.76 -12.41 2.43
CA LEU A 560 13.42 -12.34 1.82
C LEU A 560 12.30 -12.21 2.84
N VAL A 561 12.40 -12.85 4.01
CA VAL A 561 11.44 -12.68 5.12
C VAL A 561 11.37 -11.20 5.52
N ASP A 562 12.52 -10.54 5.66
CA ASP A 562 12.55 -9.12 6.05
C ASP A 562 12.09 -8.19 4.92
N LEU A 563 12.42 -8.51 3.67
CA LEU A 563 11.87 -7.80 2.52
C LEU A 563 10.34 -7.89 2.47
N TYR A 564 9.76 -9.08 2.67
CA TYR A 564 8.30 -9.28 2.67
C TYR A 564 7.62 -8.55 3.82
N LYS A 565 8.29 -8.49 4.99
CA LYS A 565 7.85 -7.62 6.08
C LYS A 565 7.83 -6.14 5.66
N GLY A 566 8.90 -5.68 5.01
CA GLY A 566 8.97 -4.34 4.44
C GLY A 566 7.84 -4.05 3.45
N ILE A 567 7.52 -5.02 2.57
CA ILE A 567 6.48 -4.85 1.53
C ILE A 567 5.11 -4.65 2.17
N TYR A 568 4.70 -5.49 3.13
CA TYR A 568 3.38 -5.29 3.75
C TYR A 568 3.33 -3.99 4.58
N ARG A 569 4.40 -3.64 5.32
CA ARG A 569 4.44 -2.37 6.08
C ARG A 569 4.31 -1.16 5.15
N GLY A 570 5.06 -1.16 4.06
CA GLY A 570 4.96 -0.13 3.02
C GLY A 570 3.57 -0.06 2.37
N ALA A 571 2.88 -1.21 2.24
CA ALA A 571 1.53 -1.29 1.70
C ALA A 571 0.48 -0.60 2.59
N THR A 572 0.62 -0.66 3.91
CA THR A 572 -0.28 0.08 4.80
C THR A 572 -0.04 1.59 4.69
N GLY A 573 1.23 2.02 4.58
CA GLY A 573 1.60 3.43 4.47
C GLY A 573 1.20 4.09 3.15
N MET A 574 1.21 3.37 2.02
CA MET A 574 0.88 3.95 0.70
C MET A 574 -0.54 4.52 0.61
N TRP A 575 -1.49 3.97 1.38
CA TRP A 575 -2.88 4.42 1.39
C TRP A 575 -3.06 5.83 1.95
N ALA A 576 -2.13 6.31 2.77
CA ALA A 576 -2.18 7.62 3.41
C ALA A 576 -0.82 8.33 3.33
N GLN A 577 -0.14 8.20 2.18
CA GLN A 577 1.19 8.78 1.98
C GLN A 577 1.17 10.30 2.25
N GLY A 578 2.07 10.79 3.11
CA GLY A 578 2.17 12.20 3.46
C GLY A 578 2.89 13.07 2.43
N VAL A 579 2.91 14.38 2.71
CA VAL A 579 3.64 15.38 1.92
C VAL A 579 5.13 15.34 2.30
N THR A 580 6.00 15.20 1.31
CA THR A 580 7.47 15.27 1.50
C THR A 580 8.04 16.38 0.62
N PRO A 581 8.47 17.52 1.20
CA PRO A 581 9.13 18.59 0.45
C PRO A 581 10.44 18.11 -0.18
N ARG A 582 10.73 18.57 -1.41
CA ARG A 582 12.06 18.39 -2.02
C ARG A 582 13.02 19.45 -1.48
N PRO A 583 14.35 19.22 -1.52
CA PRO A 583 15.32 20.25 -1.19
C PRO A 583 15.05 21.54 -1.98
N GLY A 584 14.90 22.67 -1.27
CA GLY A 584 14.61 23.99 -1.85
C GLY A 584 13.15 24.25 -2.25
N GLU A 585 12.24 23.31 -2.02
CA GLU A 585 10.81 23.47 -2.32
C GLU A 585 10.04 24.01 -1.11
N SER A 586 9.14 24.96 -1.31
CA SER A 586 8.25 25.45 -0.24
C SER A 586 7.21 24.39 0.14
N GLN A 587 6.73 24.45 1.39
CA GLN A 587 5.68 23.54 1.87
C GLN A 587 4.40 23.62 1.01
N GLU A 588 4.04 24.82 0.56
CA GLU A 588 2.89 25.04 -0.32
C GLU A 588 3.07 24.34 -1.67
N ALA A 589 4.21 24.52 -2.33
CA ALA A 589 4.51 23.86 -3.60
C ALA A 589 4.54 22.33 -3.45
N ALA A 590 5.13 21.83 -2.35
CA ALA A 590 5.13 20.41 -2.03
C ALA A 590 3.71 19.86 -1.85
N THR A 591 2.84 20.60 -1.18
CA THR A 591 1.43 20.24 -0.97
C THR A 591 0.66 20.25 -2.28
N GLN A 592 0.82 21.26 -3.13
CA GLN A 592 0.16 21.32 -4.44
C GLN A 592 0.60 20.19 -5.36
N ARG A 593 1.89 19.86 -5.39
CA ARG A 593 2.39 18.68 -6.11
C ARG A 593 1.77 17.40 -5.54
N TRP A 594 1.76 17.25 -4.22
CA TRP A 594 1.22 16.06 -3.57
C TRP A 594 -0.29 15.90 -3.84
N LEU A 595 -1.07 16.98 -3.84
CA LEU A 595 -2.49 16.93 -4.20
C LEU A 595 -2.69 16.42 -5.63
N LYS A 596 -1.87 16.94 -6.56
CA LYS A 596 -1.93 16.58 -7.98
C LYS A 596 -1.47 15.14 -8.25
N ASP A 597 -0.37 14.72 -7.63
CA ASP A 597 0.32 13.48 -8.00
C ASP A 597 -0.04 12.30 -7.07
N THR A 598 -0.29 12.58 -5.78
CA THR A 598 -0.55 11.58 -4.75
C THR A 598 -2.02 11.55 -4.34
N ALA A 599 -2.61 12.65 -3.86
CA ALA A 599 -3.99 12.64 -3.38
C ALA A 599 -5.01 12.33 -4.49
N ALA A 600 -4.75 12.83 -5.70
CA ALA A 600 -5.55 12.50 -6.88
C ALA A 600 -5.27 11.11 -7.47
N SER A 601 -4.30 10.37 -6.91
CA SER A 601 -3.99 9.03 -7.36
C SER A 601 -4.95 8.01 -6.77
N TRP A 602 -5.16 6.91 -7.49
CA TRP A 602 -6.05 5.85 -7.03
C TRP A 602 -5.63 5.10 -5.77
N HIS A 603 -4.36 5.22 -5.39
CA HIS A 603 -3.77 4.50 -4.27
C HIS A 603 -3.68 5.34 -3.01
N TYR A 604 -4.01 6.63 -3.08
CA TYR A 604 -4.27 7.43 -1.88
C TYR A 604 -5.73 7.22 -1.49
N ARG A 605 -5.95 6.37 -0.49
CA ARG A 605 -7.27 5.98 0.05
C ARG A 605 -7.15 5.85 1.57
N PRO A 606 -7.01 6.97 2.29
CA PRO A 606 -6.81 6.97 3.74
C PRO A 606 -7.86 6.14 4.48
N GLU A 607 -9.11 6.13 4.01
CA GLU A 607 -10.17 5.30 4.57
C GLU A 607 -9.88 3.79 4.51
N ILE A 608 -9.15 3.30 3.50
CA ILE A 608 -8.69 1.91 3.45
C ILE A 608 -7.68 1.66 4.56
N ARG A 609 -6.73 2.59 4.78
CA ARG A 609 -5.78 2.51 5.90
C ARG A 609 -6.52 2.47 7.24
N LEU A 610 -7.47 3.38 7.46
CA LEU A 610 -8.24 3.47 8.70
C LEU A 610 -8.93 2.13 9.02
N HIS A 611 -9.51 1.46 8.02
CA HIS A 611 -10.12 0.13 8.20
C HIS A 611 -9.10 -0.96 8.53
N ILE A 612 -7.94 -0.98 7.86
CA ILE A 612 -6.88 -1.97 8.12
C ILE A 612 -6.36 -1.83 9.55
N VAL A 613 -6.08 -0.60 9.96
CA VAL A 613 -5.57 -0.25 11.28
C VAL A 613 -6.61 -0.56 12.36
N ALA A 614 -7.86 -0.14 12.19
CA ALA A 614 -8.95 -0.47 13.11
C ALA A 614 -9.13 -1.99 13.29
N ALA A 615 -9.09 -2.76 12.18
CA ALA A 615 -9.18 -4.21 12.24
C ALA A 615 -7.99 -4.85 12.96
N SER A 616 -6.77 -4.32 12.74
CA SER A 616 -5.55 -4.76 13.42
C SER A 616 -5.62 -4.49 14.92
N ARG A 617 -5.90 -3.24 15.32
CA ARG A 617 -6.01 -2.82 16.73
C ARG A 617 -7.07 -3.63 17.48
N THR A 618 -8.27 -3.76 16.91
CA THR A 618 -9.34 -4.57 17.53
C THR A 618 -9.00 -6.06 17.56
N GLY A 619 -8.27 -6.58 16.55
CA GLY A 619 -7.75 -7.94 16.54
C GLY A 619 -6.73 -8.20 17.66
N THR A 620 -5.80 -7.28 17.88
CA THR A 620 -4.84 -7.31 18.99
C THR A 620 -5.56 -7.21 20.34
N HIS A 621 -6.52 -6.29 20.47
CA HIS A 621 -7.30 -6.17 21.70
C HIS A 621 -8.12 -7.43 22.03
N ARG A 622 -8.76 -8.05 21.03
CA ARG A 622 -9.47 -9.34 21.22
C ARG A 622 -8.54 -10.43 21.77
N ARG A 623 -7.29 -10.45 21.30
CA ARG A 623 -6.26 -11.38 21.79
C ARG A 623 -5.92 -11.11 23.24
N ILE A 624 -5.66 -9.85 23.59
CA ILE A 624 -5.39 -9.42 24.97
C ILE A 624 -6.54 -9.84 25.88
N VAL A 625 -7.79 -9.51 25.52
CA VAL A 625 -8.99 -9.85 26.31
C VAL A 625 -9.12 -11.36 26.50
N LYS A 626 -8.90 -12.15 25.44
CA LYS A 626 -9.03 -13.59 25.54
C LYS A 626 -7.90 -14.23 26.36
N THR A 627 -6.67 -13.74 26.24
CA THR A 627 -5.56 -14.16 27.11
C THR A 627 -5.85 -13.79 28.57
N TYR A 628 -6.34 -12.58 28.82
CA TYR A 628 -6.73 -12.12 30.15
C TYR A 628 -7.81 -13.01 30.76
N ALA A 629 -8.85 -13.35 29.99
CA ALA A 629 -9.92 -14.23 30.44
C ALA A 629 -9.43 -15.65 30.83
N LEU A 630 -8.39 -16.16 30.18
CA LEU A 630 -7.88 -17.51 30.38
C LEU A 630 -6.74 -17.61 31.40
N THR A 631 -5.95 -16.55 31.56
CA THR A 631 -4.72 -16.57 32.36
C THR A 631 -4.75 -15.60 33.55
N GLY A 632 -5.68 -14.64 33.55
CA GLY A 632 -5.70 -13.53 34.49
C GLY A 632 -4.61 -12.48 34.24
N ARG A 633 -3.75 -12.66 33.23
CA ARG A 633 -2.63 -11.75 32.92
C ARG A 633 -3.04 -10.68 31.91
N ALA A 634 -2.73 -9.42 32.22
CA ALA A 634 -2.93 -8.28 31.35
C ALA A 634 -1.59 -7.63 31.00
N PRO A 635 -1.44 -6.99 29.83
CA PRO A 635 -0.21 -6.31 29.49
C PRO A 635 0.02 -5.12 30.44
N ALA A 636 1.29 -4.82 30.71
CA ALA A 636 1.72 -3.60 31.39
C ALA A 636 1.88 -2.44 30.40
N ALA A 637 2.25 -2.78 29.15
CA ALA A 637 2.36 -1.83 28.06
C ALA A 637 1.93 -2.49 26.73
N VAL A 638 1.44 -1.65 25.81
CA VAL A 638 1.16 -2.00 24.41
C VAL A 638 1.72 -0.92 23.47
N HIS A 639 2.42 -1.36 22.42
CA HIS A 639 2.93 -0.51 21.35
C HIS A 639 2.76 -1.19 19.97
N VAL A 640 1.80 -0.72 19.19
CA VAL A 640 1.45 -1.18 17.83
C VAL A 640 1.14 -2.68 17.80
N ASP A 641 2.17 -3.52 17.63
CA ASP A 641 2.17 -4.98 17.60
C ASP A 641 2.90 -5.62 18.81
N GLY A 642 3.67 -4.86 19.59
CA GLY A 642 4.35 -5.29 20.80
C GLY A 642 3.46 -5.27 22.05
N LEU A 643 3.49 -6.36 22.83
CA LEU A 643 2.75 -6.53 24.09
C LEU A 643 3.72 -6.95 25.20
N LEU A 644 3.85 -6.13 26.24
CA LEU A 644 4.75 -6.41 27.37
C LEU A 644 3.97 -6.95 28.57
N TYR A 645 4.33 -8.14 29.06
CA TYR A 645 3.69 -8.79 30.21
C TYR A 645 4.68 -9.10 31.33
N ALA A 646 4.27 -8.96 32.58
CA ALA A 646 5.02 -9.48 33.72
C ALA A 646 5.00 -11.02 33.75
N CYS A 647 6.18 -11.62 33.87
CA CYS A 647 6.41 -13.07 33.80
C CYS A 647 7.37 -13.53 34.89
N GLU A 648 7.14 -14.74 35.41
CA GLU A 648 8.05 -15.39 36.37
C GLU A 648 9.29 -15.98 35.68
N ALA A 649 9.14 -16.37 34.41
CA ALA A 649 10.20 -16.93 33.57
C ALA A 649 10.65 -15.91 32.50
N PRO A 650 11.89 -16.01 31.99
CA PRO A 650 12.43 -15.13 30.95
C PRO A 650 11.94 -15.47 29.53
N ASP A 651 10.77 -16.10 29.40
CA ASP A 651 10.20 -16.56 28.13
C ASP A 651 8.67 -16.39 28.12
N PRO A 652 8.03 -16.39 26.94
CA PRO A 652 6.59 -16.12 26.81
C PRO A 652 5.70 -17.36 27.04
N LEU A 653 6.23 -18.54 27.38
CA LEU A 653 5.41 -19.75 27.57
C LEU A 653 4.28 -19.56 28.60
N PRO A 654 4.48 -18.86 29.74
CA PRO A 654 3.40 -18.61 30.70
C PRO A 654 2.23 -17.77 30.14
N LEU A 655 2.42 -17.11 29.00
CA LEU A 655 1.41 -16.28 28.34
C LEU A 655 0.56 -17.06 27.34
N VAL A 656 0.94 -18.29 27.00
CA VAL A 656 0.29 -19.10 25.96
C VAL A 656 -0.70 -20.09 26.60
N PRO A 657 -2.00 -19.77 26.64
CA PRO A 657 -2.99 -20.73 27.12
C PRO A 657 -3.09 -21.93 26.18
N LEU A 658 -3.08 -23.13 26.75
CA LEU A 658 -3.21 -24.40 26.04
C LEU A 658 -4.59 -25.02 26.26
N THR A 659 -5.09 -25.73 25.27
CA THR A 659 -6.25 -26.62 25.35
C THR A 659 -5.87 -27.92 26.05
N ALA A 660 -6.86 -28.75 26.40
CA ALA A 660 -6.62 -30.03 27.09
C ALA A 660 -5.75 -31.02 26.29
N ASP A 661 -5.76 -30.93 24.96
CA ASP A 661 -4.92 -31.67 24.03
C ASP A 661 -3.53 -31.04 23.80
N GLY A 662 -3.19 -29.97 24.53
CA GLY A 662 -1.88 -29.30 24.46
C GLY A 662 -1.73 -28.33 23.29
N ALA A 663 -2.77 -28.11 22.47
CA ALA A 663 -2.75 -27.13 21.40
C ALA A 663 -2.94 -25.70 21.93
N GLN A 664 -2.43 -24.70 21.23
CA GLN A 664 -2.57 -23.31 21.67
C GLN A 664 -4.00 -22.80 21.41
N VAL A 665 -4.61 -22.12 22.39
CA VAL A 665 -6.03 -21.72 22.31
C VAL A 665 -6.28 -20.67 21.20
N PRO A 666 -7.16 -20.93 20.22
CA PRO A 666 -7.42 -19.99 19.14
C PRO A 666 -7.96 -18.63 19.60
N GLY A 667 -7.41 -17.55 19.05
CA GLY A 667 -7.81 -16.17 19.37
C GLY A 667 -7.22 -15.61 20.67
N ALA A 668 -6.57 -16.42 21.51
CA ALA A 668 -5.69 -15.93 22.57
C ALA A 668 -4.28 -15.67 21.99
N LEU A 669 -3.37 -15.24 22.85
CA LEU A 669 -1.94 -15.15 22.54
C LEU A 669 -1.42 -16.54 22.18
N ARG A 670 -0.77 -16.63 21.02
CA ARG A 670 -0.22 -17.87 20.46
C ARG A 670 1.11 -17.58 19.81
N LEU A 671 2.08 -18.45 20.02
CA LEU A 671 3.39 -18.41 19.36
C LEU A 671 3.33 -19.11 18.00
N GLY A 672 4.00 -18.57 16.99
CA GLY A 672 4.10 -19.22 15.69
C GLY A 672 4.45 -18.30 14.51
N SER A 673 4.59 -18.90 13.33
CA SER A 673 4.96 -18.25 12.07
C SER A 673 3.82 -17.58 11.32
N ALA A 674 2.57 -17.95 11.58
CA ALA A 674 1.43 -17.44 10.82
C ALA A 674 1.22 -15.93 11.06
N PRO A 675 0.74 -15.16 10.06
CA PRO A 675 0.32 -13.80 10.27
C PRO A 675 -0.70 -13.66 11.41
N GLY A 676 -0.40 -12.79 12.35
CA GLY A 676 -1.16 -12.64 13.57
C GLY A 676 -0.83 -13.73 14.61
N SER A 677 0.27 -14.45 14.53
CA SER A 677 0.86 -15.14 15.68
C SER A 677 1.88 -14.22 16.37
N CYS A 678 2.27 -14.56 17.58
CA CYS A 678 3.24 -13.83 18.37
C CYS A 678 4.63 -14.45 18.22
N LYS A 679 5.66 -13.60 18.28
CA LYS A 679 7.07 -13.99 18.40
C LYS A 679 7.63 -13.44 19.70
N HIS A 680 8.65 -14.08 20.26
CA HIS A 680 9.41 -13.54 21.40
C HIS A 680 10.30 -12.42 20.87
N ASP A 681 10.08 -11.20 21.36
CA ASP A 681 10.79 -10.01 20.89
C ASP A 681 11.89 -9.61 21.87
N ALA A 682 11.55 -9.46 23.16
CA ALA A 682 12.49 -9.09 24.20
C ALA A 682 12.15 -9.71 25.55
N THR A 683 13.17 -9.83 26.41
CA THR A 683 13.02 -10.15 27.84
C THR A 683 13.75 -9.07 28.64
N LEU A 684 13.10 -8.57 29.70
CA LEU A 684 13.65 -7.53 30.56
C LEU A 684 13.64 -8.00 32.02
N PRO A 685 14.72 -7.77 32.80
CA PRO A 685 14.62 -7.85 34.25
C PRO A 685 13.54 -6.89 34.76
N MET A 686 12.69 -7.33 35.69
CA MET A 686 11.61 -6.48 36.21
C MET A 686 12.14 -5.21 36.90
N ALA A 687 13.35 -5.25 37.44
CA ALA A 687 14.02 -4.06 37.99
C ALA A 687 14.15 -2.94 36.93
N THR A 688 14.58 -3.29 35.72
CA THR A 688 14.73 -2.34 34.60
C THR A 688 13.39 -1.72 34.22
N VAL A 689 12.31 -2.51 34.19
CA VAL A 689 10.95 -2.01 33.91
C VAL A 689 10.48 -1.03 34.97
N ARG A 690 10.74 -1.33 36.25
CA ARG A 690 10.37 -0.44 37.37
C ARG A 690 11.14 0.87 37.33
N GLU A 691 12.42 0.82 37.00
CA GLU A 691 13.26 2.01 36.83
C GLU A 691 12.75 2.88 35.68
N ALA A 692 12.47 2.29 34.53
CA ALA A 692 11.91 2.99 33.37
C ALA A 692 10.55 3.65 33.68
N LEU A 693 9.66 2.95 34.39
CA LEU A 693 8.39 3.51 34.84
C LEU A 693 8.58 4.69 35.82
N ALA A 694 9.59 4.61 36.69
CA ALA A 694 9.88 5.67 37.66
C ALA A 694 10.53 6.90 37.01
N SER A 695 11.35 6.71 35.98
CA SER A 695 11.98 7.79 35.20
C SER A 695 11.07 8.40 34.14
N GLY A 696 9.92 7.76 33.85
CA GLY A 696 9.02 8.16 32.77
C GLY A 696 9.52 7.76 31.39
N GLU A 697 10.52 6.88 31.32
CA GLU A 697 11.03 6.32 30.08
C GLU A 697 10.00 5.38 29.44
N PRO A 698 9.80 5.43 28.12
CA PRO A 698 8.90 4.50 27.44
C PRO A 698 9.35 3.04 27.61
N LEU A 699 8.42 2.14 27.93
CA LEU A 699 8.74 0.71 28.02
C LEU A 699 8.94 0.03 26.66
N GLN A 700 8.19 0.48 25.64
CA GLN A 700 8.14 -0.14 24.33
C GLN A 700 8.27 0.90 23.20
N GLY A 701 8.46 0.40 21.98
CA GLY A 701 8.70 1.18 20.76
C GLY A 701 10.17 1.36 20.47
N ALA A 702 10.50 2.00 19.34
CA ALA A 702 11.88 2.10 18.83
C ALA A 702 12.89 2.77 19.78
N TYR A 703 12.41 3.51 20.78
CA TYR A 703 13.21 4.18 21.82
C TYR A 703 12.80 3.72 23.22
N GLY A 704 12.05 2.63 23.34
CA GLY A 704 11.66 2.07 24.62
C GLY A 704 12.70 1.06 25.09
N VAL A 705 12.77 0.87 26.41
CA VAL A 705 13.77 -0.02 27.04
C VAL A 705 13.76 -1.43 26.44
N ALA A 706 12.61 -1.94 26.02
CA ALA A 706 12.50 -3.26 25.42
C ALA A 706 13.21 -3.39 24.05
N ALA A 707 13.28 -2.32 23.26
CA ALA A 707 14.02 -2.33 21.99
C ALA A 707 15.55 -2.50 22.18
N HIS A 708 16.03 -2.21 23.39
CA HIS A 708 17.43 -2.34 23.77
C HIS A 708 17.74 -3.67 24.48
N HIS A 709 16.82 -4.64 24.50
CA HIS A 709 17.05 -5.95 25.11
C HIS A 709 16.81 -7.10 24.12
N GLY A 710 17.61 -8.16 24.24
CA GLY A 710 17.43 -9.40 23.51
C GLY A 710 16.43 -10.34 24.18
N THR A 711 16.19 -11.49 23.55
CA THR A 711 15.35 -12.56 24.12
C THR A 711 16.04 -13.31 25.27
N ASP A 712 17.35 -13.14 25.43
CA ASP A 712 18.17 -13.74 26.50
C ASP A 712 18.18 -12.92 27.80
N GLY A 713 17.47 -11.79 27.83
CA GLY A 713 17.39 -10.89 28.98
C GLY A 713 18.55 -9.92 29.12
N ARG A 714 19.50 -9.91 28.17
CA ARG A 714 20.63 -8.98 28.17
C ARG A 714 20.30 -7.75 27.34
N PRO A 715 20.88 -6.58 27.68
CA PRO A 715 20.89 -5.45 26.77
C PRO A 715 21.52 -5.88 25.45
N ASN A 716 20.94 -5.46 24.33
CA ASN A 716 21.57 -5.55 23.03
C ASN A 716 22.86 -4.75 23.10
N ASP A 717 23.97 -5.28 22.59
CA ASP A 717 25.22 -4.53 22.43
C ASP A 717 24.97 -3.42 21.39
N THR A 718 24.39 -2.30 21.82
CA THR A 718 24.40 -1.07 21.05
C THR A 718 25.77 -0.48 21.26
N GLU A 719 26.67 -0.64 20.29
CA GLU A 719 27.77 0.30 20.12
C GLU A 719 27.16 1.71 20.16
N GLU A 720 27.54 2.50 21.16
CA GLU A 720 27.29 3.94 21.19
C GLU A 720 27.96 4.54 19.96
N ASP A 721 27.15 4.90 18.95
CA ASP A 721 27.54 5.72 17.80
C ASP A 721 26.93 7.13 17.92
#